data_AF-A0A355IUL1-F1
#
_entry.id   AF-A0A355IUL1-F1
#
_cell.length_a   1.000
_cell.length_b   1.000
_cell.length_c   1.000
_cell.angle_alpha   90.00
_cell.angle_beta   90.00
_cell.angle_gamma   90.00
#
_symmetry.space_group_name_H-M   'P 1'
#
loop_
_entity.id
_entity.type
_entity.pdbx_description
1 polymer ?
#
loop_
_entity_poly.entity_id
_entity_poly.type
_entity_poly.pdbx_seq_one_letter_code
_entity_poly.pdbx_strand_id
1 'polypeptide(L)'
;MKKVLIVLLASLFLFTGCEEEIIDNPQVNTLEANAGADQQTATNQQLVLDGYKSKDLMNKAFEYLWTIKSKPENSQASLTDATTSSPKFTADKAGNYVVELKIHNGVFDDTDEVSISVTEVDNPPVGKTVILNQNITEERRLVNLIEDPAIPDYLVTEDIHVTSLLTIDPYVTIAFEEDKAIYIDNPGAIIAIGWGHKNIIFTGKNKTPGYWKGLIINSSSALNKLERVTIEYGGSSPASGIEFAANLVLDNAAPGKITLVTTTIQYGAGYGMLVETGANWHTDSFCNVFNNNQIPLRIPASQVKSIDGLSYFYDNSISVIEVIGTTVSDSEEVQWGRALTLSTPEATVPYLIKGKVEVTGGLRIHKGVEFQFDSDAEFTVTPTGYLSAIGTAAEPIKFHGVESAEGGYWRGIAIKSNHDKNELSYVEVFDAGNEDMSGFDRKAAVALDGENHAKLKLTNSKIEKSGGFGLFVENHAELMDLTFTRFENNTSSAIALPANEVRKVNNMVATSFIDNGHNGIEIFGSVLLNPNKEESVWPALNFGATYLVSGFVGIATGLKVLPGAAFKFTNGKGLVVIGDGYLNAQGSDNLKIVFTGANETKGFWNGIHFRTNSDLNVLRNTKIQFAGKNELPGVPTASIYVGGNYVSKLNINQSTIAHGEGFGIVIGTNLGTINSDFETANQFEDLTLGNVYKSDI
;
A
#
# COMPACT_ATOMS: atom_id res chain seq x y z
N MET A 1 -4.16 65.93 28.72
CA MET A 1 -4.27 67.11 27.83
C MET A 1 -5.72 67.52 27.71
N LYS A 2 -5.97 68.83 27.89
CA LYS A 2 -7.14 69.68 27.51
C LYS A 2 -8.53 69.21 28.01
N LYS A 3 -9.10 69.86 29.04
CA LYS A 3 -9.81 71.18 29.04
C LYS A 3 -11.10 71.09 28.19
N VAL A 4 -12.29 71.45 28.69
CA VAL A 4 -12.78 72.83 28.90
C VAL A 4 -14.12 72.68 29.68
N LEU A 5 -14.33 73.19 30.90
CA LEU A 5 -14.52 74.58 31.36
C LEU A 5 -15.86 75.17 30.82
N ILE A 6 -16.83 75.57 31.66
CA ILE A 6 -17.17 76.97 32.03
C ILE A 6 -18.66 76.92 32.46
N VAL A 7 -19.24 77.68 33.40
CA VAL A 7 -18.83 78.52 34.54
C VAL A 7 -20.11 79.26 34.99
N LEU A 8 -20.26 79.48 36.31
CA LEU A 8 -21.02 80.58 36.97
C LEU A 8 -22.58 80.61 36.78
N LEU A 9 -23.43 81.17 37.66
CA LEU A 9 -23.30 82.20 38.69
C LEU A 9 -24.53 82.19 39.64
N ALA A 10 -24.32 82.55 40.91
CA ALA A 10 -25.11 83.39 41.83
C ALA A 10 -26.66 83.24 41.96
N SER A 11 -27.13 83.02 43.20
CA SER A 11 -27.81 83.98 44.10
C SER A 11 -29.33 84.02 43.92
N LEU A 12 -30.12 83.55 44.89
CA LEU A 12 -30.57 84.21 46.12
C LEU A 12 -31.96 84.88 45.96
N PHE A 13 -32.90 84.34 46.74
CA PHE A 13 -34.09 84.95 47.37
C PHE A 13 -35.50 84.96 46.73
N LEU A 14 -36.40 84.39 47.55
CA LEU A 14 -37.79 84.74 47.91
C LEU A 14 -38.97 84.20 47.08
N PHE A 15 -39.58 83.17 47.70
CA PHE A 15 -41.00 82.97 47.98
C PHE A 15 -42.03 83.68 47.10
N THR A 16 -42.84 82.86 46.42
CA THR A 16 -44.30 82.99 46.42
C THR A 16 -44.90 81.58 46.47
N GLY A 17 -45.84 81.36 47.39
CA GLY A 17 -46.59 80.11 47.46
C GLY A 17 -47.73 80.12 46.46
N CYS A 18 -47.89 78.99 45.76
CA CYS A 18 -49.10 78.57 45.06
C CYS A 18 -49.26 77.06 45.26
N GLU A 19 -50.51 76.63 45.34
CA GLU A 19 -51.02 75.28 45.64
C GLU A 19 -50.31 74.15 44.88
N GLU A 20 -49.98 73.06 45.57
CA GLU A 20 -49.71 71.76 44.95
C GLU A 20 -51.00 70.95 44.90
N GLU A 21 -51.52 70.78 43.68
CA GLU A 21 -52.41 69.69 43.31
C GLU A 21 -51.74 68.34 43.63
N ILE A 22 -52.41 67.49 44.41
CA ILE A 22 -52.03 66.08 44.50
C ILE A 22 -52.54 65.41 43.22
N ILE A 23 -51.62 65.22 42.28
CA ILE A 23 -51.81 64.39 41.09
C ILE A 23 -51.77 62.92 41.54
N ASP A 24 -52.87 62.20 41.32
CA ASP A 24 -52.92 60.75 41.42
C ASP A 24 -52.01 60.16 40.31
N ASN A 25 -50.85 59.62 40.68
CA ASN A 25 -49.90 59.05 39.73
C ASN A 25 -50.40 57.67 39.28
N PRO A 26 -50.80 57.46 38.01
CA PRO A 26 -51.22 56.14 37.56
C PRO A 26 -50.02 55.18 37.65
N GLN A 27 -50.20 54.11 38.41
CA GLN A 27 -49.28 52.98 38.49
C GLN A 27 -49.04 52.43 37.07
N VAL A 28 -47.83 52.61 36.52
CA VAL A 28 -47.44 52.09 35.18
C VAL A 28 -46.94 50.65 35.31
N ASN A 29 -47.41 49.75 34.45
CA ASN A 29 -46.97 48.36 34.44
C ASN A 29 -45.46 48.27 34.19
N THR A 30 -44.75 47.60 35.09
CA THR A 30 -43.30 47.41 35.05
C THR A 30 -42.89 46.04 34.50
N LEU A 31 -43.83 45.14 34.23
CA LEU A 31 -43.55 43.79 33.75
C LEU A 31 -43.44 43.74 32.23
N GLU A 32 -42.45 42.99 31.75
CA GLU A 32 -42.28 42.61 30.35
C GLU A 32 -42.15 41.08 30.28
N ALA A 33 -43.22 40.40 29.87
CA ALA A 33 -43.23 38.96 29.60
C ALA A 33 -42.47 38.65 28.32
N ASN A 34 -41.75 37.52 28.31
CA ASN A 34 -41.09 37.00 27.12
C ASN A 34 -41.20 35.48 27.11
N ALA A 35 -42.03 34.92 26.23
CA ALA A 35 -42.29 33.49 26.09
C ALA A 35 -41.25 32.77 25.20
N GLY A 36 -40.28 33.52 24.66
CA GLY A 36 -39.27 33.03 23.72
C GLY A 36 -39.69 33.17 22.25
N ALA A 37 -38.88 32.65 21.34
CA ALA A 37 -39.22 32.60 19.92
C ALA A 37 -40.12 31.40 19.61
N ASP A 38 -40.91 31.46 18.54
CA ASP A 38 -41.69 30.33 18.03
C ASP A 38 -40.82 29.08 17.82
N GLN A 39 -41.40 27.91 18.11
CA GLN A 39 -40.69 26.64 18.15
C GLN A 39 -41.28 25.65 17.14
N GLN A 40 -40.45 24.67 16.75
CA GLN A 40 -40.87 23.53 15.94
C GLN A 40 -40.46 22.23 16.64
N THR A 41 -41.33 21.22 16.59
CA THR A 41 -41.06 19.89 17.14
C THR A 41 -41.90 18.82 16.41
N ALA A 42 -41.74 17.56 16.79
CA ALA A 42 -42.55 16.45 16.26
C ALA A 42 -43.41 15.82 17.36
N THR A 43 -44.47 15.10 17.00
CA THR A 43 -45.34 14.42 17.96
C THR A 43 -44.55 13.51 18.92
N ASN A 44 -44.91 13.52 20.21
CA ASN A 44 -44.30 12.79 21.32
C ASN A 44 -42.87 13.21 21.71
N GLN A 45 -42.32 14.29 21.13
CA GLN A 45 -41.05 14.88 21.59
C GLN A 45 -41.29 15.89 22.71
N GLN A 46 -40.42 15.89 23.73
CA GLN A 46 -40.46 16.86 24.82
C GLN A 46 -39.71 18.13 24.44
N LEU A 47 -40.38 19.28 24.54
CA LEU A 47 -39.85 20.62 24.33
C LEU A 47 -39.75 21.36 25.67
N VAL A 48 -38.69 22.13 25.88
CA VAL A 48 -38.55 23.03 27.03
C VAL A 48 -38.79 24.45 26.54
N LEU A 49 -39.76 25.16 27.11
CA LEU A 49 -40.03 26.57 26.78
C LEU A 49 -39.12 27.47 27.61
N ASP A 50 -38.88 28.71 27.15
CA ASP A 50 -37.94 29.63 27.79
C ASP A 50 -38.60 30.98 28.11
N GLY A 51 -38.87 31.19 29.39
CA GLY A 51 -39.38 32.44 29.95
C GLY A 51 -38.31 33.35 30.53
N TYR A 52 -37.03 32.98 30.46
CA TYR A 52 -35.94 33.58 31.24
C TYR A 52 -35.69 35.06 30.93
N LYS A 53 -36.10 35.53 29.75
CA LYS A 53 -35.98 36.95 29.35
C LYS A 53 -37.08 37.84 29.90
N SER A 54 -38.09 37.26 30.56
CA SER A 54 -39.10 38.01 31.29
C SER A 54 -38.45 38.83 32.41
N LYS A 55 -38.93 40.04 32.62
CA LYS A 55 -38.33 40.96 33.60
C LYS A 55 -39.34 41.94 34.17
N ASP A 56 -39.00 42.48 35.34
CA ASP A 56 -39.62 43.67 35.89
C ASP A 56 -38.63 44.83 35.74
N LEU A 57 -39.04 45.96 35.14
CA LEU A 57 -38.21 47.15 34.90
C LEU A 57 -37.69 47.81 36.18
N MET A 58 -38.29 47.48 37.34
CA MET A 58 -37.86 47.92 38.67
C MET A 58 -37.18 46.80 39.46
N ASN A 59 -36.83 45.67 38.82
CA ASN A 59 -36.20 44.49 39.39
C ASN A 59 -36.95 43.90 40.60
N LYS A 60 -38.29 44.01 40.62
CA LYS A 60 -39.11 43.32 41.62
C LYS A 60 -39.22 41.82 41.29
N ALA A 61 -39.42 41.00 42.32
CA ALA A 61 -39.74 39.59 42.14
C ALA A 61 -41.12 39.45 41.47
N PHE A 62 -41.25 38.46 40.59
CA PHE A 62 -42.48 38.10 39.90
C PHE A 62 -42.57 36.57 39.76
N GLU A 63 -43.78 36.08 39.51
CA GLU A 63 -44.11 34.66 39.36
C GLU A 63 -44.41 34.34 37.90
N TYR A 64 -44.16 33.09 37.47
CA TYR A 64 -44.48 32.59 36.14
C TYR A 64 -45.77 31.75 36.18
N LEU A 65 -46.58 31.84 35.13
CA LEU A 65 -47.70 30.94 34.88
C LEU A 65 -47.83 30.67 33.39
N TRP A 66 -47.59 29.44 32.99
CA TRP A 66 -47.73 28.99 31.61
C TRP A 66 -49.05 28.26 31.38
N THR A 67 -49.74 28.59 30.29
CA THR A 67 -51.01 27.95 29.93
C THR A 67 -51.07 27.63 28.43
N ILE A 68 -51.68 26.50 28.07
CA ILE A 68 -51.94 26.16 26.67
C ILE A 68 -53.23 26.86 26.25
N LYS A 69 -53.13 27.85 25.36
CA LYS A 69 -54.26 28.67 24.86
C LYS A 69 -55.02 27.97 23.76
N SER A 70 -54.29 27.34 22.84
CA SER A 70 -54.88 26.54 21.77
C SER A 70 -54.05 25.29 21.52
N LYS A 71 -54.76 24.22 21.13
CA LYS A 71 -54.19 22.94 20.76
C LYS A 71 -55.06 22.28 19.69
N PRO A 72 -54.51 21.38 18.86
CA PRO A 72 -55.28 20.61 17.89
C PRO A 72 -56.45 19.84 18.52
N GLU A 73 -57.50 19.60 17.74
CA GLU A 73 -58.68 18.86 18.21
C GLU A 73 -58.28 17.47 18.77
N ASN A 74 -58.87 17.10 19.90
CA ASN A 74 -58.58 15.87 20.66
C ASN A 74 -57.18 15.74 21.27
N SER A 75 -56.31 16.75 21.16
CA SER A 75 -55.01 16.75 21.84
C SER A 75 -55.16 16.77 23.37
N GLN A 76 -54.39 15.95 24.08
CA GLN A 76 -54.26 15.84 25.53
C GLN A 76 -52.98 16.48 26.07
N ALA A 77 -52.25 17.24 25.24
CA ALA A 77 -51.03 17.93 25.64
C ALA A 77 -51.21 18.76 26.92
N SER A 78 -50.20 18.69 27.77
CA SER A 78 -50.13 19.38 29.06
C SER A 78 -48.73 19.95 29.28
N LEU A 79 -48.60 20.83 30.27
CA LEU A 79 -47.34 21.40 30.71
C LEU A 79 -46.95 20.80 32.06
N THR A 80 -45.67 20.49 32.24
CA THR A 80 -45.09 20.24 33.57
C THR A 80 -44.21 21.42 33.96
N ASP A 81 -44.09 21.68 35.27
CA ASP A 81 -43.32 22.81 35.80
C ASP A 81 -43.81 24.18 35.28
N ALA A 82 -45.13 24.30 35.06
CA ALA A 82 -45.80 25.46 34.47
C ALA A 82 -45.68 26.78 35.27
N THR A 83 -45.10 26.74 36.47
CA THR A 83 -44.84 27.92 37.31
C THR A 83 -43.36 28.29 37.39
N THR A 84 -42.54 27.76 36.48
CA THR A 84 -41.11 28.02 36.39
C THR A 84 -40.77 28.84 35.15
N SER A 85 -39.54 29.34 35.06
CA SER A 85 -39.03 29.99 33.85
C SER A 85 -38.80 29.01 32.70
N SER A 86 -38.90 27.70 32.90
CA SER A 86 -38.62 26.69 31.87
C SER A 86 -39.53 25.46 31.95
N PRO A 87 -40.84 25.60 31.66
CA PRO A 87 -41.77 24.48 31.68
C PRO A 87 -41.50 23.50 30.54
N LYS A 88 -41.97 22.27 30.69
CA LYS A 88 -41.87 21.24 29.65
C LYS A 88 -43.21 21.03 28.99
N PHE A 89 -43.18 20.96 27.67
CA PHE A 89 -44.32 20.73 26.80
C PHE A 89 -44.10 19.43 26.01
N THR A 90 -45.14 18.64 25.80
CA THR A 90 -45.08 17.45 24.93
C THR A 90 -46.38 17.38 24.15
N ALA A 91 -46.28 17.50 22.83
CA ALA A 91 -47.41 17.43 21.92
C ALA A 91 -47.75 15.98 21.60
N ASP A 92 -49.04 15.64 21.63
CA ASP A 92 -49.55 14.30 21.31
C ASP A 92 -50.25 14.23 19.93
N LYS A 93 -50.39 15.38 19.24
CA LYS A 93 -50.97 15.50 17.91
C LYS A 93 -50.17 16.49 17.06
N ALA A 94 -50.14 16.26 15.76
CA ALA A 94 -49.60 17.24 14.83
C ALA A 94 -50.54 18.43 14.68
N GLY A 95 -49.98 19.58 14.32
CA GLY A 95 -50.68 20.85 14.21
C GLY A 95 -50.04 21.94 15.06
N ASN A 96 -50.69 23.09 15.13
CA ASN A 96 -50.18 24.26 15.84
C ASN A 96 -50.73 24.30 17.27
N TYR A 97 -49.83 24.57 18.22
CA TYR A 97 -50.16 24.89 19.60
C TYR A 97 -49.77 26.33 19.89
N VAL A 98 -50.56 27.02 20.71
CA VAL A 98 -50.19 28.34 21.24
C VAL A 98 -50.12 28.22 22.76
N VAL A 99 -48.96 28.56 23.32
CA VAL A 99 -48.72 28.55 24.77
C VAL A 99 -48.46 29.98 25.24
N GLU A 100 -49.21 30.43 26.23
CA GLU A 100 -49.07 31.76 26.83
C GLU A 100 -48.26 31.67 28.11
N LEU A 101 -47.25 32.54 28.23
CA LEU A 101 -46.61 32.89 29.48
C LEU A 101 -47.30 34.13 30.06
N LYS A 102 -47.74 34.04 31.31
CA LYS A 102 -48.14 35.17 32.14
C LYS A 102 -47.12 35.37 33.27
N ILE A 103 -46.66 36.60 33.49
CA ILE A 103 -45.89 36.98 34.69
C ILE A 103 -46.69 37.92 35.59
N HIS A 104 -46.55 37.77 36.91
CA HIS A 104 -47.30 38.54 37.92
C HIS A 104 -46.40 39.00 39.08
N ASN A 105 -46.48 40.26 39.51
CA ASN A 105 -45.68 40.80 40.63
C ASN A 105 -46.50 41.28 41.84
N GLY A 106 -47.74 40.81 41.99
CA GLY A 106 -48.66 41.22 43.07
C GLY A 106 -49.48 42.46 42.76
N VAL A 107 -49.08 43.26 41.76
CA VAL A 107 -49.76 44.51 41.35
C VAL A 107 -50.12 44.49 39.87
N PHE A 108 -49.20 44.02 39.03
CA PHE A 108 -49.38 43.98 37.59
C PHE A 108 -49.26 42.56 37.05
N ASP A 109 -49.79 42.40 35.85
CA ASP A 109 -49.68 41.22 35.01
C ASP A 109 -49.14 41.64 33.64
N ASP A 110 -48.31 40.80 33.03
CA ASP A 110 -47.99 40.90 31.60
C ASP A 110 -47.97 39.51 30.95
N THR A 111 -48.24 39.44 29.66
CA THR A 111 -48.38 38.17 28.92
C THR A 111 -47.66 38.19 27.60
N ASP A 112 -47.07 37.05 27.22
CA ASP A 112 -46.48 36.81 25.89
C ASP A 112 -46.83 35.38 25.43
N GLU A 113 -46.87 35.15 24.12
CA GLU A 113 -47.24 33.86 23.53
C GLU A 113 -46.11 33.28 22.67
N VAL A 114 -45.99 31.95 22.70
CA VAL A 114 -45.12 31.19 21.79
C VAL A 114 -45.94 30.23 20.96
N SER A 115 -45.76 30.27 19.64
CA SER A 115 -46.37 29.30 18.72
C SER A 115 -45.45 28.10 18.54
N ILE A 116 -46.02 26.90 18.64
CA ILE A 116 -45.30 25.64 18.48
C ILE A 116 -45.92 24.89 17.30
N SER A 117 -45.17 24.77 16.21
CA SER A 117 -45.58 23.98 15.04
C SER A 117 -45.13 22.53 15.22
N VAL A 118 -46.07 21.58 15.24
CA VAL A 118 -45.80 20.16 15.46
C VAL A 118 -46.06 19.36 14.19
N THR A 119 -45.06 18.66 13.69
CA THR A 119 -45.21 17.71 12.57
C THR A 119 -45.54 16.31 13.07
N GLU A 120 -46.31 15.54 12.29
CA GLU A 120 -46.50 14.10 12.54
C GLU A 120 -45.12 13.43 12.48
N VAL A 121 -44.78 12.64 13.49
CA VAL A 121 -43.82 11.55 13.29
C VAL A 121 -44.58 10.48 12.52
N ASP A 122 -44.09 10.13 11.35
CA ASP A 122 -44.58 8.99 10.58
C ASP A 122 -44.29 7.72 11.40
N ASN A 123 -45.15 7.41 12.37
CA ASN A 123 -44.96 6.30 13.29
C ASN A 123 -45.29 5.03 12.49
N PRO A 124 -44.29 4.22 12.10
CA PRO A 124 -44.57 3.06 11.29
C PRO A 124 -45.40 2.06 12.11
N PRO A 125 -46.26 1.25 11.48
CA PRO A 125 -47.11 0.31 12.20
C PRO A 125 -46.25 -0.72 12.95
N VAL A 126 -46.21 -0.62 14.28
CA VAL A 126 -45.53 -1.59 15.15
C VAL A 126 -46.13 -2.99 14.92
N GLY A 127 -45.27 -3.99 14.76
CA GLY A 127 -45.65 -5.38 14.52
C GLY A 127 -46.01 -5.74 13.07
N LYS A 128 -45.77 -4.85 12.09
CA LYS A 128 -45.95 -5.15 10.66
C LYS A 128 -44.73 -4.72 9.85
N THR A 129 -44.37 -5.55 8.88
CA THR A 129 -43.34 -5.20 7.90
C THR A 129 -43.79 -4.00 7.06
N VAL A 130 -42.94 -2.99 6.96
CA VAL A 130 -43.13 -1.81 6.13
C VAL A 130 -42.51 -2.02 4.76
N ILE A 131 -43.25 -1.73 3.70
CA ILE A 131 -42.73 -1.81 2.34
C ILE A 131 -41.92 -0.55 2.02
N LEU A 132 -40.68 -0.74 1.59
CA LEU A 132 -39.82 0.30 1.01
C LEU A 132 -39.82 0.11 -0.51
N ASN A 133 -40.49 1.00 -1.23
CA ASN A 133 -40.65 0.95 -2.70
C ASN A 133 -40.45 2.31 -3.38
N GLN A 134 -39.96 3.30 -2.64
CA GLN A 134 -39.70 4.65 -3.13
C GLN A 134 -38.36 5.15 -2.61
N ASN A 135 -37.71 5.98 -3.43
CA ASN A 135 -36.47 6.65 -3.08
C ASN A 135 -36.59 7.45 -1.78
N ILE A 136 -35.48 7.55 -1.06
CA ILE A 136 -35.37 8.30 0.19
C ILE A 136 -34.70 9.64 -0.15
N THR A 137 -35.53 10.65 -0.41
CA THR A 137 -35.08 11.98 -0.83
C THR A 137 -35.03 13.00 0.31
N GLU A 138 -35.54 12.64 1.48
CA GLU A 138 -35.53 13.42 2.72
C GLU A 138 -34.90 12.60 3.85
N GLU A 139 -34.47 13.26 4.92
CA GLU A 139 -33.91 12.55 6.08
C GLU A 139 -34.91 11.51 6.60
N ARG A 140 -34.44 10.27 6.74
CA ARG A 140 -35.29 9.16 7.18
C ARG A 140 -34.60 8.35 8.25
N ARG A 141 -35.34 8.04 9.30
CA ARG A 141 -34.90 7.14 10.37
C ARG A 141 -35.72 5.85 10.33
N LEU A 142 -35.05 4.71 10.21
CA LEU A 142 -35.65 3.39 10.31
C LEU A 142 -35.49 2.90 11.75
N VAL A 143 -36.63 2.64 12.41
CA VAL A 143 -36.71 2.14 13.78
C VAL A 143 -37.10 0.67 13.78
N ASN A 144 -36.78 -0.04 14.87
CA ASN A 144 -37.23 -1.42 15.07
C ASN A 144 -38.75 -1.47 15.26
N LEU A 145 -39.45 -2.26 14.46
CA LEU A 145 -40.91 -2.40 14.42
C LEU A 145 -41.39 -3.77 14.91
N ILE A 146 -40.56 -4.80 14.77
CA ILE A 146 -40.89 -6.19 15.03
C ILE A 146 -39.81 -6.79 15.93
N GLU A 147 -40.21 -7.28 17.10
CA GLU A 147 -39.26 -7.84 18.07
C GLU A 147 -38.56 -9.12 17.59
N ASP A 148 -39.22 -9.90 16.72
CA ASP A 148 -38.67 -11.14 16.17
C ASP A 148 -37.80 -10.83 14.93
N PRO A 149 -36.46 -10.96 15.02
CA PRO A 149 -35.55 -10.69 13.89
C PRO A 149 -35.69 -11.69 12.74
N ALA A 150 -36.46 -12.78 12.89
CA ALA A 150 -36.80 -13.67 11.79
C ALA A 150 -37.82 -13.04 10.82
N ILE A 151 -38.52 -11.99 11.24
CA ILE A 151 -39.49 -11.25 10.45
C ILE A 151 -38.90 -9.85 10.17
N PRO A 152 -38.74 -9.46 8.89
CA PRO A 152 -38.14 -8.17 8.58
C PRO A 152 -39.05 -7.01 8.98
N ASP A 153 -38.46 -5.97 9.57
CA ASP A 153 -39.13 -4.68 9.83
C ASP A 153 -39.47 -3.98 8.53
N TYR A 154 -38.55 -4.06 7.56
CA TYR A 154 -38.68 -3.40 6.26
C TYR A 154 -38.45 -4.40 5.14
N LEU A 155 -39.31 -4.35 4.10
CA LEU A 155 -39.13 -5.12 2.87
C LEU A 155 -38.94 -4.17 1.70
N VAL A 156 -37.74 -4.20 1.11
CA VAL A 156 -37.37 -3.47 -0.09
C VAL A 156 -37.89 -4.23 -1.31
N THR A 157 -38.79 -3.59 -2.08
CA THR A 157 -39.46 -4.21 -3.24
C THR A 157 -39.04 -3.58 -4.57
N GLU A 158 -38.38 -2.42 -4.54
CA GLU A 158 -37.81 -1.75 -5.70
C GLU A 158 -36.37 -1.32 -5.42
N ASP A 159 -35.62 -0.99 -6.45
CA ASP A 159 -34.31 -0.35 -6.28
C ASP A 159 -34.51 1.02 -5.62
N ILE A 160 -33.96 1.20 -4.41
CA ILE A 160 -34.13 2.42 -3.60
C ILE A 160 -32.88 3.28 -3.72
N HIS A 161 -33.05 4.50 -4.21
CA HIS A 161 -32.00 5.52 -4.19
C HIS A 161 -32.15 6.41 -2.96
N VAL A 162 -31.08 6.55 -2.18
CA VAL A 162 -31.01 7.36 -0.96
C VAL A 162 -30.16 8.58 -1.26
N THR A 163 -30.80 9.75 -1.39
CA THR A 163 -30.14 11.03 -1.70
C THR A 163 -30.16 12.01 -0.52
N SER A 164 -30.60 11.55 0.66
CA SER A 164 -30.56 12.26 1.94
C SER A 164 -30.02 11.34 3.05
N LEU A 165 -29.99 11.81 4.30
CA LEU A 165 -29.50 11.02 5.43
C LEU A 165 -30.47 9.89 5.78
N LEU A 166 -29.98 8.64 5.74
CA LEU A 166 -30.67 7.44 6.23
C LEU A 166 -30.03 6.98 7.54
N THR A 167 -30.78 7.08 8.64
CA THR A 167 -30.36 6.58 9.96
C THR A 167 -31.09 5.27 10.26
N ILE A 168 -30.40 4.26 10.77
CA ILE A 168 -30.97 2.95 11.10
C ILE A 168 -30.65 2.62 12.56
N ASP A 169 -31.69 2.42 13.35
CA ASP A 169 -31.59 2.07 14.76
C ASP A 169 -31.19 0.60 14.97
N PRO A 170 -30.61 0.24 16.14
CA PRO A 170 -30.32 -1.15 16.48
C PRO A 170 -31.54 -2.07 16.35
N TYR A 171 -31.28 -3.35 16.04
CA TYR A 171 -32.26 -4.44 15.81
C TYR A 171 -33.08 -4.38 14.53
N VAL A 172 -32.94 -3.32 13.72
CA VAL A 172 -33.65 -3.26 12.45
C VAL A 172 -33.17 -4.36 11.50
N THR A 173 -34.11 -5.13 10.97
CA THR A 173 -33.93 -6.11 9.90
C THR A 173 -34.59 -5.61 8.61
N ILE A 174 -33.80 -5.44 7.57
CA ILE A 174 -34.21 -5.02 6.24
C ILE A 174 -34.04 -6.20 5.29
N ALA A 175 -35.16 -6.72 4.80
CA ALA A 175 -35.17 -7.74 3.75
C ALA A 175 -35.32 -7.12 2.36
N PHE A 176 -34.73 -7.76 1.36
CA PHE A 176 -34.83 -7.34 -0.04
C PHE A 176 -35.55 -8.41 -0.87
N GLU A 177 -36.44 -8.00 -1.76
CA GLU A 177 -36.93 -8.86 -2.85
C GLU A 177 -35.81 -9.23 -3.83
N GLU A 178 -36.08 -10.22 -4.68
CA GLU A 178 -35.10 -10.75 -5.64
C GLU A 178 -34.53 -9.63 -6.54
N ASP A 179 -33.20 -9.61 -6.66
CA ASP A 179 -32.45 -8.69 -7.52
C ASP A 179 -32.66 -7.18 -7.24
N LYS A 180 -33.14 -6.83 -6.03
CA LYS A 180 -33.28 -5.44 -5.59
C LYS A 180 -32.06 -4.94 -4.82
N ALA A 181 -31.81 -3.64 -4.89
CA ALA A 181 -30.72 -2.94 -4.23
C ALA A 181 -31.20 -1.72 -3.42
N ILE A 182 -30.32 -1.27 -2.54
CA ILE A 182 -30.37 0.09 -2.02
C ILE A 182 -29.05 0.80 -2.36
N TYR A 183 -29.17 1.98 -2.94
CA TYR A 183 -28.06 2.83 -3.38
C TYR A 183 -27.98 4.03 -2.45
N ILE A 184 -26.83 4.25 -1.83
CA ILE A 184 -26.53 5.46 -1.06
C ILE A 184 -25.84 6.43 -2.00
N ASP A 185 -26.64 7.27 -2.66
CA ASP A 185 -26.19 8.20 -3.68
C ASP A 185 -25.81 9.55 -3.09
N ASN A 186 -24.88 10.26 -3.75
CA ASN A 186 -24.54 11.62 -3.36
C ASN A 186 -25.74 12.56 -3.59
N PRO A 187 -26.13 13.45 -2.65
CA PRO A 187 -25.44 13.82 -1.41
C PRO A 187 -25.90 13.05 -0.16
N GLY A 188 -26.68 11.99 -0.31
CA GLY A 188 -27.19 11.16 0.79
C GLY A 188 -26.10 10.45 1.58
N ALA A 189 -26.48 9.87 2.71
CA ALA A 189 -25.56 9.15 3.57
C ALA A 189 -26.29 8.07 4.37
N ILE A 190 -25.54 7.09 4.90
CA ILE A 190 -26.08 6.04 5.77
C ILE A 190 -25.38 6.00 7.12
N ILE A 191 -26.16 6.01 8.21
CA ILE A 191 -25.67 5.78 9.57
C ILE A 191 -26.44 4.59 10.16
N ALA A 192 -25.76 3.45 10.32
CA ALA A 192 -26.31 2.26 10.96
C ALA A 192 -25.39 1.84 12.12
N ILE A 193 -25.81 2.09 13.36
CA ILE A 193 -24.98 1.86 14.56
C ILE A 193 -25.71 0.96 15.56
N GLY A 194 -25.31 -0.32 15.60
CA GLY A 194 -25.75 -1.30 16.59
C GLY A 194 -24.97 -1.23 17.91
N TRP A 195 -25.53 -1.82 18.98
CA TRP A 195 -24.96 -1.77 20.35
C TRP A 195 -24.99 -3.17 21.00
N GLY A 196 -23.88 -3.66 21.55
CA GLY A 196 -23.83 -4.99 22.20
C GLY A 196 -24.05 -6.14 21.22
N HIS A 197 -24.97 -7.07 21.53
CA HIS A 197 -25.39 -8.18 20.65
C HIS A 197 -26.50 -7.78 19.65
N LYS A 198 -26.82 -6.49 19.53
CA LYS A 198 -27.96 -5.97 18.79
C LYS A 198 -27.52 -5.56 17.38
N ASN A 199 -27.52 -6.51 16.46
CA ASN A 199 -27.09 -6.26 15.09
C ASN A 199 -28.23 -5.62 14.27
N ILE A 200 -27.85 -4.76 13.33
CA ILE A 200 -28.70 -4.34 12.22
C ILE A 200 -28.47 -5.34 11.08
N ILE A 201 -29.51 -5.81 10.40
CA ILE A 201 -29.41 -6.88 9.40
C ILE A 201 -29.92 -6.38 8.05
N PHE A 202 -29.10 -6.53 7.00
CA PHE A 202 -29.50 -6.45 5.59
C PHE A 202 -29.46 -7.86 5.01
N THR A 203 -30.60 -8.37 4.53
CA THR A 203 -30.71 -9.79 4.12
C THR A 203 -31.64 -9.98 2.92
N GLY A 204 -31.49 -11.09 2.19
CA GLY A 204 -32.48 -11.49 1.19
C GLY A 204 -33.78 -11.98 1.85
N LYS A 205 -34.93 -11.68 1.25
CA LYS A 205 -36.22 -12.24 1.70
C LYS A 205 -36.20 -13.77 1.75
N ASN A 206 -35.53 -14.39 0.78
CA ASN A 206 -35.12 -15.79 0.89
C ASN A 206 -33.62 -15.86 1.16
N LYS A 207 -33.22 -16.72 2.09
CA LYS A 207 -31.84 -16.93 2.51
C LYS A 207 -31.06 -17.81 1.52
N THR A 208 -30.93 -17.31 0.29
CA THR A 208 -30.18 -17.95 -0.79
C THR A 208 -29.02 -17.02 -1.16
N PRO A 209 -27.77 -17.49 -1.23
CA PRO A 209 -26.66 -16.66 -1.69
C PRO A 209 -26.98 -16.02 -3.05
N GLY A 210 -26.81 -14.70 -3.16
CA GLY A 210 -27.15 -13.96 -4.38
C GLY A 210 -28.65 -13.78 -4.61
N TYR A 211 -29.46 -13.69 -3.55
CA TYR A 211 -30.90 -13.43 -3.69
C TYR A 211 -31.18 -11.98 -4.09
N TRP A 212 -30.47 -11.03 -3.49
CA TRP A 212 -30.63 -9.59 -3.75
C TRP A 212 -29.33 -8.98 -4.27
N LYS A 213 -29.40 -7.78 -4.84
CA LYS A 213 -28.29 -7.20 -5.60
C LYS A 213 -27.14 -6.75 -4.70
N GLY A 214 -27.45 -6.10 -3.58
CA GLY A 214 -26.47 -5.66 -2.59
C GLY A 214 -26.73 -4.25 -2.07
N LEU A 215 -25.89 -3.82 -1.12
CA LEU A 215 -25.82 -2.44 -0.63
C LEU A 215 -24.74 -1.69 -1.42
N ILE A 216 -25.14 -0.66 -2.16
CA ILE A 216 -24.24 0.11 -3.02
C ILE A 216 -23.97 1.48 -2.39
N ILE A 217 -22.71 1.79 -2.11
CA ILE A 217 -22.28 3.07 -1.56
C ILE A 217 -21.63 3.90 -2.67
N ASN A 218 -22.40 4.83 -3.23
CA ASN A 218 -21.94 5.79 -4.22
C ASN A 218 -21.55 7.13 -3.60
N SER A 219 -22.02 7.42 -2.38
CA SER A 219 -21.83 8.68 -1.69
C SER A 219 -20.44 8.83 -1.08
N SER A 220 -19.83 10.00 -1.28
CA SER A 220 -18.55 10.41 -0.67
C SER A 220 -18.69 10.94 0.77
N SER A 221 -19.91 10.93 1.34
CA SER A 221 -20.18 11.45 2.67
C SER A 221 -19.33 10.74 3.74
N ALA A 222 -18.65 11.53 4.57
CA ALA A 222 -17.92 11.01 5.73
C ALA A 222 -18.84 10.44 6.82
N LEU A 223 -20.16 10.67 6.72
CA LEU A 223 -21.15 10.11 7.65
C LEU A 223 -21.42 8.62 7.39
N ASN A 224 -21.09 8.11 6.20
CA ASN A 224 -21.32 6.72 5.84
C ASN A 224 -20.62 5.77 6.82
N LYS A 225 -21.41 5.12 7.69
CA LYS A 225 -20.90 4.27 8.76
C LYS A 225 -21.82 3.08 9.02
N LEU A 226 -21.23 1.89 9.01
CA LEU A 226 -21.85 0.65 9.46
C LEU A 226 -21.08 0.14 10.68
N GLU A 227 -21.74 0.09 11.83
CA GLU A 227 -21.20 -0.45 13.07
C GLU A 227 -22.10 -1.55 13.62
N ARG A 228 -21.55 -2.75 13.82
CA ARG A 228 -22.32 -3.96 14.23
C ARG A 228 -23.48 -4.27 13.29
N VAL A 229 -23.18 -4.27 11.99
CA VAL A 229 -24.12 -4.60 10.92
C VAL A 229 -23.82 -6.00 10.39
N THR A 230 -24.86 -6.75 10.02
CA THR A 230 -24.75 -7.99 9.23
C THR A 230 -25.33 -7.74 7.85
N ILE A 231 -24.54 -7.99 6.79
CA ILE A 231 -24.98 -7.95 5.40
C ILE A 231 -24.87 -9.37 4.86
N GLU A 232 -25.98 -9.94 4.39
CA GLU A 232 -26.01 -11.34 3.99
C GLU A 232 -26.90 -11.65 2.78
N TYR A 233 -26.56 -12.75 2.07
CA TYR A 233 -27.33 -13.30 0.96
C TYR A 233 -27.48 -12.39 -0.28
N GLY A 234 -26.62 -11.38 -0.42
CA GLY A 234 -26.57 -10.45 -1.55
C GLY A 234 -25.65 -10.92 -2.68
N GLY A 235 -25.47 -10.04 -3.67
CA GLY A 235 -24.66 -10.29 -4.86
C GLY A 235 -25.35 -11.11 -5.95
N SER A 236 -26.63 -10.88 -6.24
CA SER A 236 -27.37 -11.54 -7.34
C SER A 236 -26.82 -11.17 -8.72
N SER A 237 -26.58 -9.89 -8.94
CA SER A 237 -26.08 -9.31 -10.19
C SER A 237 -25.22 -8.08 -9.90
N PRO A 238 -24.28 -7.69 -10.79
CA PRO A 238 -23.52 -6.46 -10.62
C PRO A 238 -24.45 -5.24 -10.69
N ALA A 239 -24.17 -4.23 -9.86
CA ALA A 239 -24.82 -2.93 -9.98
C ALA A 239 -24.40 -2.22 -11.28
N SER A 240 -25.20 -1.26 -11.74
CA SER A 240 -24.91 -0.51 -12.98
C SER A 240 -23.54 0.17 -12.90
N GLY A 241 -22.64 -0.14 -13.83
CA GLY A 241 -21.28 0.41 -13.87
C GLY A 241 -20.24 -0.38 -13.07
N ILE A 242 -20.65 -1.43 -12.35
CA ILE A 242 -19.79 -2.29 -11.55
C ILE A 242 -19.58 -3.62 -12.28
N GLU A 243 -18.35 -4.12 -12.27
CA GLU A 243 -18.00 -5.34 -13.02
C GLU A 243 -18.49 -6.63 -12.33
N PHE A 244 -18.44 -6.68 -11.00
CA PHE A 244 -18.75 -7.88 -10.23
C PHE A 244 -19.85 -7.66 -9.19
N ALA A 245 -20.63 -8.70 -8.94
CA ALA A 245 -21.65 -8.69 -7.89
C ALA A 245 -21.00 -8.81 -6.50
N ALA A 246 -21.56 -8.12 -5.51
CA ALA A 246 -21.11 -8.21 -4.12
C ALA A 246 -22.24 -7.95 -3.11
N ASN A 247 -22.08 -8.41 -1.86
CA ASN A 247 -22.97 -8.01 -0.76
C ASN A 247 -22.91 -6.49 -0.51
N LEU A 248 -21.69 -5.93 -0.50
CA LEU A 248 -21.41 -4.51 -0.30
C LEU A 248 -20.49 -4.00 -1.43
N VAL A 249 -20.88 -2.90 -2.06
CA VAL A 249 -20.10 -2.25 -3.12
C VAL A 249 -19.78 -0.82 -2.70
N LEU A 250 -18.53 -0.40 -2.86
CA LEU A 250 -18.13 1.01 -2.86
C LEU A 250 -17.79 1.39 -4.29
N ASP A 251 -18.64 2.22 -4.87
CA ASP A 251 -18.51 2.69 -6.24
C ASP A 251 -17.59 3.92 -6.32
N ASN A 252 -16.99 4.17 -7.47
CA ASN A 252 -16.17 5.33 -7.74
C ASN A 252 -16.92 6.47 -8.46
N ALA A 253 -18.20 6.30 -8.84
CA ALA A 253 -18.97 7.33 -9.53
C ALA A 253 -19.04 8.68 -8.78
N ALA A 254 -19.12 8.65 -7.44
CA ALA A 254 -18.99 9.81 -6.58
C ALA A 254 -18.13 9.51 -5.33
N PRO A 255 -16.85 9.16 -5.57
CA PRO A 255 -15.97 8.29 -4.77
C PRO A 255 -16.57 7.86 -3.43
N GLY A 256 -17.30 6.74 -3.48
CA GLY A 256 -17.99 6.15 -2.36
C GLY A 256 -17.07 6.00 -1.15
N LYS A 257 -17.55 6.44 0.01
CA LYS A 257 -16.81 6.37 1.28
C LYS A 257 -17.60 5.56 2.29
N ILE A 258 -16.93 4.69 3.05
CA ILE A 258 -17.56 3.95 4.15
C ILE A 258 -16.57 3.72 5.31
N THR A 259 -17.08 3.73 6.54
CA THR A 259 -16.40 3.20 7.72
C THR A 259 -17.13 1.95 8.22
N LEU A 260 -16.41 0.82 8.36
CA LEU A 260 -16.95 -0.47 8.81
C LEU A 260 -16.37 -0.84 10.18
N VAL A 261 -17.21 -0.99 11.19
CA VAL A 261 -16.78 -1.35 12.54
C VAL A 261 -17.53 -2.59 13.02
N THR A 262 -16.82 -3.69 13.28
CA THR A 262 -17.46 -4.93 13.76
C THR A 262 -18.61 -5.38 12.84
N THR A 263 -18.45 -5.21 11.53
CA THR A 263 -19.47 -5.57 10.53
C THR A 263 -19.19 -6.98 9.99
N THR A 264 -20.24 -7.78 9.86
CA THR A 264 -20.20 -9.13 9.27
C THR A 264 -20.79 -9.11 7.87
N ILE A 265 -20.05 -9.62 6.89
CA ILE A 265 -20.46 -9.69 5.49
C ILE A 265 -20.36 -11.16 5.05
N GLN A 266 -21.50 -11.78 4.76
CA GLN A 266 -21.58 -13.24 4.64
C GLN A 266 -22.55 -13.78 3.60
N TYR A 267 -22.40 -15.05 3.23
CA TYR A 267 -23.31 -15.77 2.35
C TYR A 267 -23.58 -15.07 1.00
N GLY A 268 -22.63 -14.28 0.49
CA GLY A 268 -22.74 -13.64 -0.83
C GLY A 268 -22.44 -14.62 -1.96
N ALA A 269 -23.17 -14.53 -3.08
CA ALA A 269 -22.89 -15.34 -4.27
C ALA A 269 -21.66 -14.88 -5.06
N GLY A 270 -21.25 -13.61 -4.91
CA GLY A 270 -20.05 -13.03 -5.50
C GLY A 270 -19.04 -12.61 -4.43
N TYR A 271 -18.55 -11.38 -4.51
CA TYR A 271 -17.68 -10.84 -3.47
C TYR A 271 -18.45 -10.54 -2.18
N GLY A 272 -17.82 -10.71 -1.02
CA GLY A 272 -18.34 -10.13 0.21
C GLY A 272 -18.39 -8.61 0.08
N MET A 273 -17.24 -8.00 -0.15
CA MET A 273 -17.14 -6.57 -0.45
C MET A 273 -16.32 -6.31 -1.70
N LEU A 274 -16.76 -5.33 -2.48
CA LEU A 274 -16.05 -4.82 -3.63
C LEU A 274 -15.78 -3.33 -3.44
N VAL A 275 -14.52 -2.92 -3.58
CA VAL A 275 -14.10 -1.52 -3.58
C VAL A 275 -13.57 -1.18 -4.97
N GLU A 276 -14.24 -0.28 -5.68
CA GLU A 276 -13.79 0.22 -6.98
C GLU A 276 -12.55 1.11 -6.85
N THR A 277 -11.77 1.21 -7.94
CA THR A 277 -10.60 2.09 -7.97
C THR A 277 -11.04 3.55 -7.85
N GLY A 278 -10.57 4.24 -6.81
CA GLY A 278 -10.94 5.62 -6.50
C GLY A 278 -11.94 5.76 -5.35
N ALA A 279 -12.62 4.68 -4.96
CA ALA A 279 -13.44 4.65 -3.74
C ALA A 279 -12.58 4.61 -2.47
N ASN A 280 -13.18 4.93 -1.32
CA ASN A 280 -12.49 5.08 -0.04
C ASN A 280 -13.10 4.18 1.04
N TRP A 281 -12.42 3.09 1.38
CA TRP A 281 -12.70 2.36 2.60
C TRP A 281 -11.86 2.95 3.72
N HIS A 282 -12.50 3.56 4.72
CA HIS A 282 -11.80 4.35 5.73
C HIS A 282 -10.93 3.49 6.65
N THR A 283 -9.75 3.99 7.02
CA THR A 283 -8.78 3.31 7.91
C THR A 283 -9.23 3.23 9.36
N ASP A 284 -10.29 3.93 9.75
CA ASP A 284 -10.95 3.76 11.06
C ASP A 284 -11.84 2.51 11.11
N SER A 285 -11.84 1.71 10.05
CA SER A 285 -12.56 0.44 10.02
C SER A 285 -11.79 -0.62 10.80
N PHE A 286 -12.47 -1.39 11.65
CA PHE A 286 -11.81 -2.43 12.44
C PHE A 286 -12.72 -3.60 12.82
N CYS A 287 -12.11 -4.76 13.10
CA CYS A 287 -12.78 -5.98 13.58
C CYS A 287 -13.90 -6.50 12.66
N ASN A 288 -13.76 -6.37 11.35
CA ASN A 288 -14.78 -6.82 10.40
C ASN A 288 -14.64 -8.31 10.08
N VAL A 289 -15.73 -8.94 9.66
CA VAL A 289 -15.78 -10.38 9.38
C VAL A 289 -16.32 -10.61 7.97
N PHE A 290 -15.58 -11.39 7.18
CA PHE A 290 -15.96 -11.80 5.83
C PHE A 290 -15.96 -13.33 5.76
N ASN A 291 -17.13 -13.95 5.74
CA ASN A 291 -17.25 -15.40 5.79
C ASN A 291 -18.34 -15.99 4.90
N ASN A 292 -18.17 -17.23 4.45
CA ASN A 292 -19.15 -17.93 3.61
C ASN A 292 -19.53 -17.18 2.32
N ASN A 293 -18.67 -16.31 1.79
CA ASN A 293 -18.85 -15.70 0.47
C ASN A 293 -18.16 -16.55 -0.61
N GLN A 294 -18.38 -16.23 -1.90
CA GLN A 294 -17.57 -16.84 -2.95
C GLN A 294 -16.10 -16.38 -2.84
N ILE A 295 -15.87 -15.06 -2.79
CA ILE A 295 -14.58 -14.43 -2.51
C ILE A 295 -14.83 -13.36 -1.44
N PRO A 296 -14.02 -13.21 -0.38
CA PRO A 296 -14.34 -12.27 0.68
C PRO A 296 -14.28 -10.79 0.26
N LEU A 297 -13.25 -10.39 -0.48
CA LEU A 297 -12.94 -8.99 -0.72
C LEU A 297 -12.21 -8.79 -2.06
N ARG A 298 -12.64 -7.77 -2.81
CA ARG A 298 -11.90 -7.15 -3.92
C ARG A 298 -11.58 -5.70 -3.57
N ILE A 299 -10.32 -5.30 -3.65
CA ILE A 299 -9.86 -4.00 -3.18
C ILE A 299 -8.68 -3.47 -4.03
N PRO A 300 -8.56 -2.16 -4.30
CA PRO A 300 -7.34 -1.63 -4.92
C PRO A 300 -6.16 -1.65 -3.95
N ALA A 301 -4.93 -1.80 -4.46
CA ALA A 301 -3.71 -1.81 -3.66
C ALA A 301 -3.59 -0.58 -2.74
N SER A 302 -4.09 0.59 -3.19
CA SER A 302 -4.10 1.83 -2.41
C SER A 302 -4.95 1.77 -1.12
N GLN A 303 -5.89 0.82 -1.02
CA GLN A 303 -6.82 0.66 0.10
C GLN A 303 -6.52 -0.55 0.98
N VAL A 304 -5.51 -1.38 0.68
CA VAL A 304 -5.13 -2.55 1.51
C VAL A 304 -4.82 -2.15 2.96
N LYS A 305 -4.32 -0.93 3.19
CA LYS A 305 -4.09 -0.36 4.52
C LYS A 305 -5.34 -0.25 5.41
N SER A 306 -6.53 -0.34 4.83
CA SER A 306 -7.81 -0.28 5.55
C SER A 306 -8.23 -1.64 6.11
N ILE A 307 -7.53 -2.72 5.75
CA ILE A 307 -7.68 -4.04 6.37
C ILE A 307 -6.89 -4.02 7.68
N ASP A 308 -7.62 -3.99 8.80
CA ASP A 308 -7.00 -4.01 10.12
C ASP A 308 -6.59 -5.42 10.55
N GLY A 309 -5.63 -5.49 11.48
CA GLY A 309 -5.12 -6.75 12.02
C GLY A 309 -6.10 -7.52 12.93
N LEU A 310 -7.34 -7.05 13.11
CA LEU A 310 -8.40 -7.74 13.85
C LEU A 310 -9.58 -8.12 12.95
N SER A 311 -9.51 -7.86 11.64
CA SER A 311 -10.48 -8.37 10.67
C SER A 311 -10.21 -9.83 10.30
N TYR A 312 -11.27 -10.60 10.09
CA TYR A 312 -11.20 -12.04 9.82
C TYR A 312 -11.87 -12.45 8.52
N PHE A 313 -11.25 -13.42 7.86
CA PHE A 313 -11.62 -13.93 6.55
C PHE A 313 -11.60 -15.47 6.60
N TYR A 314 -12.76 -16.13 6.62
CA TYR A 314 -12.84 -17.59 6.82
C TYR A 314 -14.06 -18.20 6.13
N ASP A 315 -14.03 -19.51 5.85
CA ASP A 315 -15.12 -20.26 5.19
C ASP A 315 -15.57 -19.69 3.83
N ASN A 316 -14.75 -18.87 3.16
CA ASN A 316 -15.05 -18.39 1.81
C ASN A 316 -14.64 -19.44 0.78
N SER A 317 -15.43 -19.61 -0.29
CA SER A 317 -15.21 -20.65 -1.31
C SER A 317 -13.83 -20.54 -1.96
N ILE A 318 -13.38 -19.31 -2.20
CA ILE A 318 -12.03 -18.95 -2.61
C ILE A 318 -11.46 -18.06 -1.51
N SER A 319 -10.48 -18.58 -0.79
CA SER A 319 -9.88 -17.92 0.37
C SER A 319 -8.67 -17.06 -0.04
N VAL A 320 -8.93 -15.98 -0.77
CA VAL A 320 -7.94 -14.94 -1.13
C VAL A 320 -8.58 -13.56 -0.98
N ILE A 321 -7.78 -12.52 -0.76
CA ILE A 321 -8.20 -11.13 -0.92
C ILE A 321 -7.69 -10.65 -2.27
N GLU A 322 -8.60 -10.33 -3.19
CA GLU A 322 -8.21 -9.89 -4.53
C GLU A 322 -7.82 -8.41 -4.51
N VAL A 323 -6.56 -8.14 -4.85
CA VAL A 323 -5.96 -6.81 -4.86
C VAL A 323 -5.73 -6.34 -6.29
N ILE A 324 -6.44 -5.30 -6.69
CA ILE A 324 -6.27 -4.67 -8.00
C ILE A 324 -5.00 -3.81 -7.97
N GLY A 325 -4.14 -4.00 -8.96
CA GLY A 325 -2.92 -3.22 -9.17
C GLY A 325 -3.24 -1.73 -9.34
N THR A 326 -2.82 -0.92 -8.36
CA THR A 326 -2.94 0.53 -8.38
C THR A 326 -1.71 1.15 -7.70
N THR A 327 -1.58 2.47 -7.78
CA THR A 327 -0.54 3.19 -7.06
C THR A 327 -0.77 3.21 -5.54
N VAL A 328 0.23 2.80 -4.78
CA VAL A 328 0.31 2.94 -3.32
C VAL A 328 1.07 4.22 -3.01
N SER A 329 0.33 5.24 -2.58
CA SER A 329 0.85 6.55 -2.25
C SER A 329 0.15 7.09 -1.00
N ASP A 330 0.92 7.62 -0.06
CA ASP A 330 0.41 8.36 1.09
C ASP A 330 1.50 9.34 1.58
N SER A 331 1.12 10.34 2.38
CA SER A 331 2.08 11.26 3.01
C SER A 331 2.93 10.57 4.08
N GLU A 332 2.38 9.52 4.68
CA GLU A 332 3.04 8.69 5.69
C GLU A 332 3.40 7.31 5.11
N GLU A 333 4.21 6.54 5.85
CA GLU A 333 4.55 5.16 5.50
C GLU A 333 3.28 4.27 5.55
N VAL A 334 2.87 3.74 4.41
CA VAL A 334 1.77 2.78 4.29
C VAL A 334 2.19 1.44 4.87
N GLN A 335 1.28 0.77 5.59
CA GLN A 335 1.55 -0.51 6.21
C GLN A 335 0.58 -1.57 5.71
N TRP A 336 1.11 -2.70 5.24
CA TRP A 336 0.33 -3.87 4.85
C TRP A 336 0.55 -5.00 5.87
N GLY A 337 -0.54 -5.35 6.57
CA GLY A 337 -0.58 -6.39 7.59
C GLY A 337 -1.08 -7.74 7.06
N ARG A 338 -1.10 -8.74 7.94
CA ARG A 338 -1.69 -10.05 7.66
C ARG A 338 -3.21 -9.96 7.62
N ALA A 339 -3.85 -10.62 6.66
CA ALA A 339 -5.28 -10.93 6.72
C ALA A 339 -5.47 -12.26 7.45
N LEU A 340 -6.25 -12.28 8.53
CA LEU A 340 -6.35 -13.43 9.45
C LEU A 340 -7.53 -14.35 9.12
N THR A 341 -7.40 -15.64 9.40
CA THR A 341 -8.55 -16.57 9.46
C THR A 341 -8.93 -16.86 10.92
N LEU A 342 -10.22 -17.10 11.19
CA LEU A 342 -10.70 -17.49 12.53
C LEU A 342 -10.31 -18.92 12.91
N SER A 343 -9.95 -19.77 11.95
CA SER A 343 -9.70 -21.19 12.19
C SER A 343 -8.40 -21.43 12.97
N THR A 344 -7.36 -20.61 12.73
CA THR A 344 -6.12 -20.55 13.51
C THR A 344 -5.49 -19.16 13.37
N PRO A 345 -5.05 -18.49 14.45
CA PRO A 345 -4.40 -17.17 14.39
C PRO A 345 -3.11 -17.14 13.54
N GLU A 346 -2.52 -18.32 13.30
CA GLU A 346 -1.30 -18.50 12.54
C GLU A 346 -1.53 -18.60 11.03
N ALA A 347 -2.74 -18.96 10.59
CA ALA A 347 -3.06 -19.01 9.17
C ALA A 347 -3.48 -17.63 8.65
N THR A 348 -3.06 -17.31 7.42
CA THR A 348 -3.42 -16.07 6.73
C THR A 348 -4.24 -16.34 5.49
N VAL A 349 -4.97 -15.32 5.06
CA VAL A 349 -5.52 -15.25 3.72
C VAL A 349 -4.53 -14.50 2.83
N PRO A 350 -4.07 -15.07 1.72
CA PRO A 350 -3.12 -14.41 0.82
C PRO A 350 -3.79 -13.26 0.06
N TYR A 351 -2.98 -12.25 -0.28
CA TYR A 351 -3.38 -11.19 -1.19
C TYR A 351 -3.10 -11.62 -2.63
N LEU A 352 -4.15 -11.78 -3.44
CA LEU A 352 -4.06 -12.06 -4.87
C LEU A 352 -3.91 -10.76 -5.64
N ILE A 353 -2.69 -10.42 -6.03
CA ILE A 353 -2.36 -9.24 -6.84
C ILE A 353 -2.70 -9.49 -8.31
N LYS A 354 -3.50 -8.59 -8.90
CA LYS A 354 -3.79 -8.56 -10.34
C LYS A 354 -3.28 -7.27 -10.98
N GLY A 355 -2.53 -7.38 -12.07
CA GLY A 355 -1.91 -6.23 -12.73
C GLY A 355 -0.80 -5.59 -11.90
N LYS A 356 -0.49 -4.32 -12.20
CA LYS A 356 0.71 -3.64 -11.69
C LYS A 356 0.45 -2.86 -10.40
N VAL A 357 1.22 -3.14 -9.35
CA VAL A 357 1.28 -2.32 -8.13
C VAL A 357 2.46 -1.37 -8.22
N GLU A 358 2.23 -0.07 -8.02
CA GLU A 358 3.28 0.95 -8.04
C GLU A 358 3.41 1.64 -6.69
N VAL A 359 4.54 1.50 -6.02
CA VAL A 359 4.83 2.15 -4.73
C VAL A 359 5.55 3.46 -4.98
N THR A 360 4.87 4.59 -4.77
CA THR A 360 5.42 5.94 -4.96
C THR A 360 5.75 6.66 -3.65
N GLY A 361 5.16 6.24 -2.53
CA GLY A 361 5.51 6.64 -1.17
C GLY A 361 6.31 5.56 -0.43
N GLY A 362 6.22 5.53 0.90
CA GLY A 362 6.80 4.44 1.70
C GLY A 362 5.82 3.29 1.88
N LEU A 363 6.25 2.05 1.65
CA LEU A 363 5.48 0.85 1.97
C LEU A 363 6.26 -0.08 2.90
N ARG A 364 5.69 -0.38 4.06
CA ARG A 364 6.12 -1.45 4.96
C ARG A 364 5.21 -2.65 4.84
N ILE A 365 5.79 -3.81 4.59
CA ILE A 365 5.11 -5.10 4.63
C ILE A 365 5.49 -5.79 5.93
N HIS A 366 4.48 -6.14 6.73
CA HIS A 366 4.69 -6.85 7.98
C HIS A 366 5.03 -8.33 7.75
N LYS A 367 5.71 -8.94 8.72
CA LYS A 367 6.08 -10.36 8.70
C LYS A 367 4.88 -11.29 8.49
N GLY A 368 5.11 -12.42 7.83
CA GLY A 368 4.10 -13.46 7.59
C GLY A 368 3.03 -13.10 6.56
N VAL A 369 3.15 -11.98 5.85
CA VAL A 369 2.25 -11.64 4.75
C VAL A 369 2.59 -12.49 3.51
N GLU A 370 1.56 -13.00 2.85
CA GLU A 370 1.66 -13.82 1.65
C GLU A 370 0.95 -13.11 0.48
N PHE A 371 1.67 -12.98 -0.64
CA PHE A 371 1.18 -12.43 -1.90
C PHE A 371 1.21 -13.49 -2.98
N GLN A 372 0.09 -13.65 -3.66
CA GLN A 372 -0.08 -14.41 -4.88
C GLN A 372 -0.19 -13.44 -6.05
N PHE A 373 0.52 -13.68 -7.14
CA PHE A 373 0.55 -12.80 -8.31
C PHE A 373 -0.06 -13.50 -9.51
N ASP A 374 -0.99 -12.83 -10.18
CA ASP A 374 -1.48 -13.24 -11.48
C ASP A 374 -0.37 -13.09 -12.54
N SER A 375 -0.56 -13.71 -13.71
CA SER A 375 0.50 -13.89 -14.69
C SER A 375 1.05 -12.58 -15.30
N ASP A 376 0.23 -11.53 -15.34
CA ASP A 376 0.58 -10.21 -15.83
C ASP A 376 1.04 -9.26 -14.72
N ALA A 377 0.99 -9.69 -13.46
CA ALA A 377 1.21 -8.82 -12.31
C ALA A 377 2.70 -8.48 -12.13
N GLU A 378 2.94 -7.23 -11.70
CA GLU A 378 4.27 -6.65 -11.45
C GLU A 378 4.23 -5.81 -10.18
N PHE A 379 5.29 -5.86 -9.37
CA PHE A 379 5.43 -5.04 -8.18
C PHE A 379 6.57 -4.04 -8.37
N THR A 380 6.25 -2.76 -8.55
CA THR A 380 7.25 -1.72 -8.85
C THR A 380 7.38 -0.74 -7.70
N VAL A 381 8.59 -0.54 -7.20
CA VAL A 381 8.96 0.61 -6.35
C VAL A 381 9.47 1.71 -7.26
N THR A 382 8.74 2.82 -7.37
CA THR A 382 9.11 3.93 -8.26
C THR A 382 10.28 4.73 -7.68
N PRO A 383 10.90 5.64 -8.45
CA PRO A 383 12.06 6.42 -7.97
C PRO A 383 11.82 7.23 -6.70
N THR A 384 10.56 7.57 -6.38
CA THR A 384 10.21 8.37 -5.19
C THR A 384 9.85 7.51 -3.97
N GLY A 385 9.54 6.23 -4.16
CA GLY A 385 9.03 5.35 -3.11
C GLY A 385 10.12 4.56 -2.39
N TYR A 386 9.72 3.69 -1.46
CA TYR A 386 10.57 2.62 -0.95
C TYR A 386 9.75 1.42 -0.48
N LEU A 387 10.39 0.25 -0.44
CA LEU A 387 9.81 -0.98 0.08
C LEU A 387 10.61 -1.51 1.28
N SER A 388 9.97 -1.63 2.43
CA SER A 388 10.52 -2.29 3.62
C SER A 388 9.74 -3.58 3.89
N ALA A 389 10.24 -4.71 3.40
CA ALA A 389 9.67 -6.04 3.64
C ALA A 389 10.61 -6.83 4.56
N ILE A 390 10.28 -6.85 5.86
CA ILE A 390 11.11 -7.44 6.91
C ILE A 390 10.30 -8.51 7.63
N GLY A 391 10.51 -9.76 7.23
CA GLY A 391 9.94 -10.96 7.84
C GLY A 391 10.78 -11.48 9.01
N THR A 392 10.50 -12.73 9.40
CA THR A 392 11.34 -13.49 10.33
C THR A 392 11.48 -14.93 9.84
N ALA A 393 12.39 -15.72 10.42
CA ALA A 393 12.54 -17.14 10.08
C ALA A 393 11.25 -17.95 10.30
N ALA A 394 10.43 -17.58 11.30
CA ALA A 394 9.16 -18.25 11.60
C ALA A 394 8.00 -17.73 10.74
N GLU A 395 8.08 -16.47 10.31
CA GLU A 395 7.03 -15.77 9.57
C GLU A 395 7.67 -15.01 8.39
N PRO A 396 8.18 -15.72 7.37
CA PRO A 396 8.73 -15.08 6.19
C PRO A 396 7.62 -14.35 5.42
N ILE A 397 8.00 -13.31 4.68
CA ILE A 397 7.10 -12.67 3.71
C ILE A 397 7.25 -13.41 2.39
N LYS A 398 6.14 -13.77 1.74
CA LYS A 398 6.14 -14.58 0.52
C LYS A 398 5.57 -13.81 -0.66
N PHE A 399 6.27 -13.83 -1.79
CA PHE A 399 5.83 -13.31 -3.08
C PHE A 399 5.90 -14.44 -4.10
N HIS A 400 4.76 -14.88 -4.64
CA HIS A 400 4.75 -15.98 -5.59
C HIS A 400 3.63 -15.96 -6.60
N GLY A 401 3.78 -16.72 -7.68
CA GLY A 401 2.69 -16.92 -8.64
C GLY A 401 1.51 -17.66 -8.03
N VAL A 402 0.32 -17.44 -8.59
CA VAL A 402 -0.88 -18.26 -8.28
C VAL A 402 -0.62 -19.73 -8.58
N GLU A 403 0.16 -20.00 -9.63
CA GLU A 403 0.62 -21.34 -9.99
C GLU A 403 2.15 -21.39 -9.97
N SER A 404 2.70 -22.56 -9.65
CA SER A 404 4.14 -22.76 -9.75
C SER A 404 4.54 -23.13 -11.17
N ALA A 405 5.59 -22.49 -11.70
CA ALA A 405 6.04 -22.65 -13.06
C ALA A 405 7.57 -22.62 -13.14
N GLU A 406 8.17 -23.64 -13.79
CA GLU A 406 9.63 -23.75 -13.95
C GLU A 406 10.27 -22.61 -14.77
N GLY A 407 9.46 -21.81 -15.47
CA GLY A 407 9.87 -20.64 -16.26
C GLY A 407 9.32 -19.31 -15.74
N GLY A 408 8.97 -19.24 -14.45
CA GLY A 408 8.26 -18.09 -13.89
C GLY A 408 6.78 -18.07 -14.28
N TYR A 409 5.96 -17.49 -13.42
CA TYR A 409 4.53 -17.30 -13.57
C TYR A 409 4.14 -15.82 -13.66
N TRP A 410 4.78 -14.93 -12.89
CA TRP A 410 4.51 -13.48 -12.85
C TRP A 410 5.76 -12.65 -13.15
N ARG A 411 5.64 -11.32 -13.34
CA ARG A 411 6.74 -10.50 -13.89
C ARG A 411 7.91 -10.32 -12.91
N GLY A 412 7.64 -10.07 -11.64
CA GLY A 412 8.66 -9.89 -10.59
C GLY A 412 8.58 -8.55 -9.84
N ILE A 413 9.64 -8.28 -9.05
CA ILE A 413 9.79 -7.08 -8.22
C ILE A 413 10.82 -6.13 -8.85
N ALA A 414 10.37 -4.95 -9.24
CA ALA A 414 11.19 -3.88 -9.79
C ALA A 414 11.50 -2.83 -8.72
N ILE A 415 12.78 -2.67 -8.34
CA ILE A 415 13.23 -1.61 -7.44
C ILE A 415 13.87 -0.49 -8.27
N LYS A 416 13.21 0.66 -8.36
CA LYS A 416 13.71 1.85 -9.06
C LYS A 416 14.15 2.98 -8.15
N SER A 417 14.01 2.79 -6.84
CA SER A 417 14.29 3.82 -5.85
C SER A 417 15.72 3.74 -5.32
N ASN A 418 16.37 4.89 -5.15
CA ASN A 418 17.67 5.02 -4.48
C ASN A 418 17.58 5.13 -2.96
N HIS A 419 16.40 4.90 -2.37
CA HIS A 419 16.19 5.06 -0.94
C HIS A 419 16.85 3.94 -0.12
N ASP A 420 17.56 4.31 0.94
CA ASP A 420 18.28 3.36 1.83
C ASP A 420 17.35 2.42 2.65
N LYS A 421 16.04 2.63 2.58
CA LYS A 421 15.01 1.81 3.25
C LYS A 421 14.55 0.62 2.41
N ASN A 422 14.97 0.54 1.15
CA ASN A 422 14.69 -0.60 0.30
C ASN A 422 15.35 -1.86 0.88
N GLU A 423 14.52 -2.77 1.38
CA GLU A 423 14.97 -3.94 2.12
C GLU A 423 14.02 -5.12 1.92
N LEU A 424 14.61 -6.25 1.53
CA LEU A 424 13.99 -7.57 1.52
C LEU A 424 14.77 -8.45 2.51
N SER A 425 14.19 -8.70 3.68
CA SER A 425 14.79 -9.51 4.74
C SER A 425 13.82 -10.59 5.19
N TYR A 426 14.25 -11.86 5.23
CA TYR A 426 13.35 -13.00 5.43
C TYR A 426 12.18 -13.01 4.43
N VAL A 427 12.52 -12.80 3.17
CA VAL A 427 11.59 -12.80 2.04
C VAL A 427 11.81 -14.04 1.18
N GLU A 428 10.73 -14.65 0.74
CA GLU A 428 10.73 -15.72 -0.27
C GLU A 428 10.08 -15.18 -1.55
N VAL A 429 10.83 -15.11 -2.64
CA VAL A 429 10.34 -14.74 -3.97
C VAL A 429 10.43 -15.96 -4.87
N PHE A 430 9.31 -16.45 -5.38
CA PHE A 430 9.31 -17.63 -6.24
C PHE A 430 8.34 -17.54 -7.41
N ASP A 431 8.61 -18.34 -8.45
CA ASP A 431 7.84 -18.37 -9.71
C ASP A 431 7.73 -16.98 -10.38
N ALA A 432 8.74 -16.12 -10.26
CA ALA A 432 8.76 -14.78 -10.86
C ALA A 432 9.52 -14.75 -12.20
N GLY A 433 9.62 -13.60 -12.86
CA GLY A 433 10.41 -13.42 -14.08
C GLY A 433 9.88 -14.15 -15.32
N ASN A 434 8.56 -14.28 -15.49
CA ASN A 434 7.98 -14.88 -16.70
C ASN A 434 8.17 -14.02 -17.96
N GLU A 435 8.29 -12.71 -17.79
CA GLU A 435 8.44 -11.66 -18.81
C GLU A 435 9.35 -10.54 -18.27
N ASP A 436 9.80 -9.64 -19.15
CA ASP A 436 10.57 -8.47 -18.75
C ASP A 436 9.67 -7.53 -17.94
N MET A 437 10.19 -7.02 -16.82
CA MET A 437 9.52 -5.99 -16.03
C MET A 437 9.61 -4.62 -16.71
N SER A 438 8.66 -3.75 -16.43
CA SER A 438 8.60 -2.41 -17.01
C SER A 438 9.90 -1.62 -16.78
N GLY A 439 10.63 -1.33 -17.85
CA GLY A 439 11.90 -0.57 -17.81
C GLY A 439 13.16 -1.43 -17.66
N PHE A 440 13.07 -2.74 -17.76
CA PHE A 440 14.20 -3.66 -17.82
C PHE A 440 14.23 -4.40 -19.16
N ASP A 441 15.40 -4.86 -19.58
CA ASP A 441 15.60 -5.60 -20.84
C ASP A 441 15.80 -7.11 -20.64
N ARG A 442 15.58 -7.59 -19.40
CA ARG A 442 15.83 -8.97 -18.97
C ARG A 442 14.82 -9.40 -17.92
N LYS A 443 14.31 -10.60 -18.11
CA LYS A 443 13.54 -11.35 -17.12
C LYS A 443 14.32 -11.56 -15.84
N ALA A 444 13.73 -11.22 -14.70
CA ALA A 444 14.29 -11.49 -13.38
C ALA A 444 13.20 -11.60 -12.32
N ALA A 445 13.48 -12.28 -11.20
CA ALA A 445 12.56 -12.27 -10.06
C ALA A 445 12.62 -10.93 -9.31
N VAL A 446 13.83 -10.36 -9.18
CA VAL A 446 14.07 -9.03 -8.61
C VAL A 446 15.02 -8.27 -9.54
N ALA A 447 14.69 -7.03 -9.87
CA ALA A 447 15.53 -6.16 -10.71
C ALA A 447 15.76 -4.79 -10.08
N LEU A 448 17.00 -4.27 -10.21
CA LEU A 448 17.40 -2.95 -9.72
C LEU A 448 17.75 -2.03 -10.89
N ASP A 449 17.08 -0.88 -10.93
CA ASP A 449 17.19 0.14 -11.96
C ASP A 449 18.49 0.95 -11.85
N GLY A 450 19.20 1.05 -12.96
CA GLY A 450 20.49 1.74 -13.04
C GLY A 450 20.34 3.24 -13.24
N GLU A 451 19.33 3.67 -14.00
CA GLU A 451 19.06 5.08 -14.32
C GLU A 451 18.79 5.89 -13.06
N ASN A 452 18.06 5.30 -12.11
CA ASN A 452 17.67 5.94 -10.86
C ASN A 452 18.58 5.58 -9.69
N HIS A 453 19.72 4.92 -9.92
CA HIS A 453 20.66 4.50 -8.88
C HIS A 453 19.99 3.67 -7.78
N ALA A 454 19.16 2.70 -8.18
CA ALA A 454 18.36 1.94 -7.24
C ALA A 454 19.21 1.25 -6.18
N LYS A 455 18.73 1.22 -4.95
CA LYS A 455 19.40 0.57 -3.81
C LYS A 455 18.56 -0.56 -3.26
N LEU A 456 19.21 -1.64 -2.80
CA LEU A 456 18.54 -2.74 -2.11
C LEU A 456 19.44 -3.41 -1.07
N LYS A 457 18.88 -3.71 0.11
CA LYS A 457 19.38 -4.74 1.04
C LYS A 457 18.60 -6.03 0.82
N LEU A 458 19.30 -7.13 0.56
CA LEU A 458 18.71 -8.46 0.40
C LEU A 458 19.38 -9.44 1.36
N THR A 459 18.69 -9.80 2.44
CA THR A 459 19.29 -10.65 3.49
C THR A 459 18.35 -11.78 3.92
N ASN A 460 18.90 -12.91 4.37
CA ASN A 460 18.13 -14.03 4.94
C ASN A 460 16.96 -14.49 4.05
N SER A 461 17.10 -14.38 2.73
CA SER A 461 15.99 -14.50 1.78
C SER A 461 16.20 -15.66 0.81
N LYS A 462 15.13 -16.07 0.13
CA LYS A 462 15.16 -17.11 -0.90
C LYS A 462 14.58 -16.56 -2.20
N ILE A 463 15.29 -16.75 -3.29
CA ILE A 463 14.82 -16.44 -4.65
C ILE A 463 14.91 -17.70 -5.49
N GLU A 464 13.77 -18.23 -5.92
CA GLU A 464 13.74 -19.48 -6.68
C GLU A 464 12.79 -19.51 -7.87
N LYS A 465 13.05 -20.43 -8.81
CA LYS A 465 12.19 -20.68 -9.98
C LYS A 465 11.89 -19.43 -10.83
N SER A 466 12.86 -18.53 -10.94
CA SER A 466 12.75 -17.41 -11.87
C SER A 466 12.80 -17.86 -13.32
N GLY A 467 11.90 -17.33 -14.15
CA GLY A 467 11.92 -17.43 -15.61
C GLY A 467 13.07 -16.69 -16.31
N GLY A 468 13.91 -16.01 -15.52
CA GLY A 468 15.20 -15.50 -15.95
C GLY A 468 16.21 -15.51 -14.81
N PHE A 469 16.79 -14.34 -14.51
CA PHE A 469 17.74 -14.19 -13.41
C PHE A 469 17.02 -14.25 -12.05
N GLY A 470 17.70 -14.73 -11.02
CA GLY A 470 17.19 -14.52 -9.66
C GLY A 470 17.20 -13.03 -9.31
N LEU A 471 18.36 -12.40 -9.47
CA LEU A 471 18.57 -10.97 -9.24
C LEU A 471 19.28 -10.33 -10.44
N PHE A 472 18.67 -9.30 -11.02
CA PHE A 472 19.28 -8.48 -12.08
C PHE A 472 19.60 -7.08 -11.55
N VAL A 473 20.84 -6.63 -11.74
CA VAL A 473 21.32 -5.33 -11.29
C VAL A 473 21.87 -4.59 -12.49
N GLU A 474 21.31 -3.43 -12.80
CA GLU A 474 21.83 -2.58 -13.87
C GLU A 474 23.04 -1.76 -13.43
N ASN A 475 23.70 -1.11 -14.39
CA ASN A 475 24.84 -0.27 -14.12
C ASN A 475 24.44 0.92 -13.24
N HIS A 476 25.26 1.28 -12.24
CA HIS A 476 25.01 2.31 -11.23
C HIS A 476 24.01 1.98 -10.12
N ALA A 477 23.24 0.89 -10.22
CA ALA A 477 22.46 0.38 -9.08
C ALA A 477 23.40 -0.14 -7.97
N GLU A 478 22.87 -0.30 -6.76
CA GLU A 478 23.66 -0.66 -5.57
C GLU A 478 22.95 -1.73 -4.73
N LEU A 479 23.62 -2.87 -4.58
CA LEU A 479 23.32 -3.84 -3.53
C LEU A 479 24.06 -3.41 -2.27
N MET A 480 23.31 -2.90 -1.30
CA MET A 480 23.84 -2.41 -0.02
C MET A 480 24.25 -3.55 0.91
N ASP A 481 23.54 -4.68 0.83
CA ASP A 481 23.82 -5.91 1.57
C ASP A 481 23.26 -7.11 0.79
N LEU A 482 24.02 -8.20 0.73
CA LEU A 482 23.63 -9.46 0.14
C LEU A 482 24.20 -10.63 0.96
N THR A 483 23.49 -11.03 2.01
CA THR A 483 23.96 -12.07 2.95
C THR A 483 22.88 -13.09 3.24
N PHE A 484 23.27 -14.32 3.58
CA PHE A 484 22.35 -15.41 3.94
C PHE A 484 21.23 -15.63 2.93
N THR A 485 21.49 -15.40 1.64
CA THR A 485 20.47 -15.48 0.59
C THR A 485 20.68 -16.72 -0.27
N ARG A 486 19.60 -17.43 -0.57
CA ARG A 486 19.62 -18.64 -1.41
C ARG A 486 19.00 -18.35 -2.77
N PHE A 487 19.76 -18.59 -3.83
CA PHE A 487 19.29 -18.55 -5.21
C PHE A 487 19.18 -19.98 -5.75
N GLU A 488 18.00 -20.39 -6.18
CA GLU A 488 17.74 -21.79 -6.52
C GLU A 488 16.85 -21.97 -7.76
N ASN A 489 17.19 -22.92 -8.63
CA ASN A 489 16.33 -23.29 -9.77
C ASN A 489 15.92 -22.11 -10.68
N ASN A 490 16.72 -21.05 -10.77
CA ASN A 490 16.48 -19.96 -11.70
C ASN A 490 16.96 -20.38 -13.10
N THR A 491 16.17 -20.10 -14.15
CA THR A 491 16.46 -20.55 -15.52
C THR A 491 17.74 -19.94 -16.10
N SER A 492 18.09 -18.70 -15.70
CA SER A 492 19.35 -18.04 -16.04
C SER A 492 20.34 -18.10 -14.87
N SER A 493 21.37 -17.25 -14.89
CA SER A 493 22.29 -17.07 -13.76
C SER A 493 21.54 -16.63 -12.50
N ALA A 494 22.03 -17.05 -11.33
CA ALA A 494 21.44 -16.64 -10.06
C ALA A 494 21.43 -15.11 -9.90
N ILE A 495 22.55 -14.46 -10.25
CA ILE A 495 22.69 -13.00 -10.23
C ILE A 495 23.31 -12.56 -11.56
N ALA A 496 22.83 -11.46 -12.13
CA ALA A 496 23.46 -10.78 -13.25
C ALA A 496 23.72 -9.31 -12.93
N LEU A 497 24.96 -8.86 -13.12
CA LEU A 497 25.38 -7.48 -12.85
C LEU A 497 26.55 -7.05 -13.76
N PRO A 498 26.76 -5.74 -14.01
CA PRO A 498 27.89 -5.30 -14.81
C PRO A 498 29.18 -5.41 -14.00
N ALA A 499 30.32 -5.48 -14.71
CA ALA A 499 31.62 -5.67 -14.07
C ALA A 499 31.89 -4.65 -12.95
N ASN A 500 31.48 -3.40 -13.15
CA ASN A 500 31.66 -2.29 -12.21
C ASN A 500 31.01 -2.54 -10.84
N GLU A 501 29.93 -3.34 -10.80
CA GLU A 501 29.12 -3.58 -9.61
C GLU A 501 29.55 -4.84 -8.84
N VAL A 502 30.41 -5.69 -9.42
CA VAL A 502 30.93 -6.89 -8.76
C VAL A 502 31.64 -6.54 -7.44
N ARG A 503 32.30 -5.39 -7.37
CA ARG A 503 32.98 -4.93 -6.14
C ARG A 503 32.02 -4.69 -4.96
N LYS A 504 30.75 -4.38 -5.24
CA LYS A 504 29.73 -4.08 -4.23
C LYS A 504 29.16 -5.35 -3.60
N VAL A 505 29.32 -6.50 -4.26
CA VAL A 505 28.92 -7.82 -3.75
C VAL A 505 30.10 -8.62 -3.23
N ASN A 506 31.14 -7.97 -2.71
CA ASN A 506 32.35 -8.65 -2.21
C ASN A 506 32.14 -9.40 -0.87
N ASN A 507 31.04 -9.13 -0.15
CA ASN A 507 30.75 -9.68 1.16
C ASN A 507 29.45 -10.51 1.17
N MET A 508 29.43 -11.61 0.41
CA MET A 508 28.26 -12.49 0.28
C MET A 508 28.26 -13.65 1.29
N VAL A 509 28.35 -13.33 2.57
CA VAL A 509 28.41 -14.35 3.64
C VAL A 509 27.22 -15.30 3.54
N ALA A 510 27.49 -16.61 3.50
CA ALA A 510 26.48 -17.66 3.48
C ALA A 510 25.43 -17.56 2.36
N THR A 511 25.72 -16.83 1.28
CA THR A 511 24.90 -16.83 0.07
C THR A 511 25.18 -18.10 -0.75
N SER A 512 24.13 -18.76 -1.22
CA SER A 512 24.20 -20.06 -1.92
C SER A 512 23.53 -20.02 -3.30
N PHE A 513 24.06 -20.83 -4.22
CA PHE A 513 23.66 -20.89 -5.63
C PHE A 513 23.46 -22.35 -6.02
N ILE A 514 22.20 -22.78 -6.16
CA ILE A 514 21.84 -24.20 -6.32
C ILE A 514 21.00 -24.37 -7.59
N ASP A 515 21.42 -25.26 -8.49
CA ASP A 515 20.66 -25.67 -9.68
C ASP A 515 20.08 -24.51 -10.54
N ASN A 516 20.76 -23.36 -10.57
CA ASN A 516 20.48 -22.28 -11.49
C ASN A 516 21.08 -22.58 -12.87
N GLY A 517 20.58 -21.94 -13.92
CA GLY A 517 21.17 -21.99 -15.27
C GLY A 517 22.67 -21.67 -15.25
N HIS A 518 23.08 -20.78 -14.33
CA HIS A 518 24.46 -20.73 -13.86
C HIS A 518 24.51 -20.46 -12.34
N ASN A 519 25.16 -21.37 -11.61
CA ASN A 519 25.40 -21.24 -10.18
C ASN A 519 26.52 -20.21 -9.91
N GLY A 520 26.12 -18.95 -9.80
CA GLY A 520 26.98 -17.84 -9.43
C GLY A 520 26.55 -16.53 -10.08
N ILE A 521 27.54 -15.70 -10.39
CA ILE A 521 27.32 -14.32 -10.86
C ILE A 521 27.67 -14.22 -12.33
N GLU A 522 26.73 -13.74 -13.14
CA GLU A 522 26.97 -13.35 -14.52
C GLU A 522 27.39 -11.89 -14.64
N ILE A 523 28.45 -11.66 -15.42
CA ILE A 523 29.00 -10.36 -15.77
C ILE A 523 28.66 -10.10 -17.24
N PHE A 524 27.57 -9.37 -17.47
CA PHE A 524 27.07 -9.07 -18.83
C PHE A 524 27.81 -7.94 -19.54
N GLY A 525 28.86 -7.40 -18.91
CA GLY A 525 29.82 -6.48 -19.51
C GLY A 525 29.79 -5.09 -18.87
N SER A 526 30.95 -4.45 -18.86
CA SER A 526 31.19 -3.03 -18.52
C SER A 526 32.70 -2.79 -18.52
N VAL A 527 33.12 -1.53 -18.44
CA VAL A 527 34.50 -1.19 -18.11
C VAL A 527 34.58 -0.93 -16.61
N LEU A 528 35.49 -1.62 -15.92
CA LEU A 528 35.84 -1.31 -14.55
C LEU A 528 36.46 0.08 -14.49
N LEU A 529 35.66 1.02 -14.02
CA LEU A 529 36.03 2.42 -13.85
C LEU A 529 35.82 2.79 -12.40
N ASN A 530 36.84 3.35 -11.76
CA ASN A 530 36.68 3.93 -10.44
C ASN A 530 37.29 5.34 -10.45
N PRO A 531 36.47 6.40 -10.33
CA PRO A 531 37.00 7.77 -10.31
C PRO A 531 37.93 8.01 -9.12
N ASN A 532 37.78 7.26 -8.02
CA ASN A 532 38.61 7.36 -6.82
C ASN A 532 39.89 6.51 -6.91
N LYS A 533 40.12 5.82 -8.04
CA LYS A 533 41.27 4.92 -8.28
C LYS A 533 41.43 3.78 -7.26
N GLU A 534 40.38 3.41 -6.53
CA GLU A 534 40.43 2.26 -5.65
C GLU A 534 40.45 0.95 -6.46
N GLU A 535 41.18 -0.02 -5.94
CA GLU A 535 41.28 -1.37 -6.49
C GLU A 535 39.92 -2.09 -6.32
N SER A 536 39.39 -2.64 -7.42
CA SER A 536 38.25 -3.54 -7.40
C SER A 536 38.72 -4.91 -6.90
N VAL A 537 38.13 -5.44 -5.84
CA VAL A 537 38.50 -6.75 -5.28
C VAL A 537 37.40 -7.76 -5.53
N TRP A 538 37.71 -8.85 -6.23
CA TRP A 538 36.78 -9.91 -6.58
C TRP A 538 37.13 -11.20 -5.82
N PRO A 539 36.26 -11.67 -4.89
CA PRO A 539 36.52 -12.86 -4.08
C PRO A 539 36.26 -14.16 -4.85
N ALA A 540 36.65 -15.29 -4.26
CA ALA A 540 36.05 -16.57 -4.65
C ALA A 540 34.59 -16.59 -4.21
N LEU A 541 33.70 -17.16 -5.04
CA LEU A 541 32.30 -17.34 -4.66
C LEU A 541 32.15 -18.59 -3.78
N ASN A 542 31.19 -18.55 -2.86
CA ASN A 542 30.94 -19.64 -1.93
C ASN A 542 30.42 -20.90 -2.65
N PHE A 543 30.62 -22.06 -2.01
CA PHE A 543 30.03 -23.34 -2.42
C PHE A 543 30.35 -23.78 -3.86
N GLY A 544 31.51 -23.39 -4.39
CA GLY A 544 31.94 -23.77 -5.75
C GLY A 544 31.27 -22.98 -6.88
N ALA A 545 30.54 -21.92 -6.55
CA ALA A 545 29.99 -21.00 -7.54
C ALA A 545 31.08 -20.30 -8.35
N THR A 546 30.74 -19.84 -9.55
CA THR A 546 31.70 -19.24 -10.48
C THR A 546 31.17 -17.95 -11.09
N TYR A 547 32.07 -17.12 -11.63
CA TYR A 547 31.68 -15.97 -12.45
C TYR A 547 31.45 -16.42 -13.89
N LEU A 548 30.34 -16.03 -14.52
CA LEU A 548 30.08 -16.22 -15.94
C LEU A 548 30.29 -14.89 -16.68
N VAL A 549 31.31 -14.78 -17.51
CA VAL A 549 31.57 -13.57 -18.30
C VAL A 549 30.85 -13.68 -19.64
N SER A 550 29.70 -13.02 -19.75
CA SER A 550 28.87 -12.98 -20.96
C SER A 550 29.04 -11.70 -21.77
N GLY A 551 29.59 -10.65 -21.17
CA GLY A 551 29.94 -9.39 -21.84
C GLY A 551 31.43 -9.17 -22.06
N PHE A 552 31.76 -8.03 -22.68
CA PHE A 552 33.14 -7.53 -22.71
C PHE A 552 33.48 -6.90 -21.36
N VAL A 553 34.65 -7.25 -20.81
CA VAL A 553 35.14 -6.67 -19.56
C VAL A 553 36.45 -5.94 -19.82
N GLY A 554 36.36 -4.60 -19.75
CA GLY A 554 37.53 -3.74 -19.74
C GLY A 554 38.00 -3.47 -18.31
N ILE A 555 39.30 -3.50 -18.05
CA ILE A 555 39.90 -3.23 -16.75
C ILE A 555 40.70 -1.93 -16.89
N ALA A 556 40.06 -0.80 -16.56
CA ALA A 556 40.67 0.53 -16.64
C ALA A 556 41.09 1.09 -15.27
N THR A 557 40.69 0.43 -14.18
CA THR A 557 41.24 0.58 -12.82
C THR A 557 41.99 -0.70 -12.42
N GLY A 558 42.47 -0.80 -11.17
CA GLY A 558 43.02 -2.04 -10.64
C GLY A 558 41.94 -3.09 -10.38
N LEU A 559 42.16 -4.33 -10.84
CA LEU A 559 41.36 -5.49 -10.45
C LEU A 559 42.25 -6.50 -9.72
N LYS A 560 41.92 -6.77 -8.45
CA LYS A 560 42.48 -7.86 -7.66
C LYS A 560 41.52 -9.02 -7.57
N VAL A 561 41.97 -10.19 -8.01
CA VAL A 561 41.22 -11.44 -7.91
C VAL A 561 41.82 -12.27 -6.77
N LEU A 562 40.98 -12.64 -5.81
CA LEU A 562 41.41 -13.41 -4.64
C LEU A 562 41.55 -14.92 -4.96
N PRO A 563 42.39 -15.66 -4.22
CA PRO A 563 42.60 -17.10 -4.42
C PRO A 563 41.29 -17.91 -4.46
N GLY A 564 41.23 -18.88 -5.37
CA GLY A 564 40.09 -19.80 -5.54
C GLY A 564 38.95 -19.28 -6.41
N ALA A 565 39.00 -18.01 -6.87
CA ALA A 565 38.01 -17.50 -7.80
C ALA A 565 38.09 -18.19 -9.17
N ALA A 566 36.93 -18.45 -9.78
CA ALA A 566 36.83 -19.12 -11.07
C ALA A 566 35.89 -18.35 -12.02
N PHE A 567 36.36 -18.17 -13.25
CA PHE A 567 35.71 -17.41 -14.32
C PHE A 567 35.48 -18.31 -15.53
N LYS A 568 34.24 -18.37 -15.98
CA LYS A 568 33.81 -19.04 -17.21
C LYS A 568 33.46 -17.99 -18.25
N PHE A 569 34.12 -17.99 -19.40
CA PHE A 569 33.86 -17.04 -20.49
C PHE A 569 32.92 -17.65 -21.51
N THR A 570 31.86 -16.93 -21.87
CA THR A 570 31.02 -17.31 -23.01
C THR A 570 31.76 -17.09 -24.33
N ASN A 571 31.20 -17.66 -25.40
CA ASN A 571 31.81 -17.71 -26.72
C ASN A 571 32.29 -16.32 -27.20
N GLY A 572 33.59 -16.20 -27.49
CA GLY A 572 34.20 -14.98 -28.01
C GLY A 572 34.23 -13.78 -27.05
N LYS A 573 34.09 -13.99 -25.74
CA LYS A 573 34.31 -12.96 -24.71
C LYS A 573 35.74 -13.02 -24.16
N GLY A 574 36.14 -12.03 -23.38
CA GLY A 574 37.49 -11.97 -22.83
C GLY A 574 37.71 -10.77 -21.94
N LEU A 575 38.92 -10.65 -21.42
CA LEU A 575 39.36 -9.56 -20.56
C LEU A 575 40.37 -8.67 -21.29
N VAL A 576 40.24 -7.36 -21.15
CA VAL A 576 41.22 -6.42 -21.67
C VAL A 576 41.61 -5.42 -20.58
N VAL A 577 42.88 -5.43 -20.21
CA VAL A 577 43.48 -4.45 -19.30
C VAL A 577 43.94 -3.24 -20.11
N ILE A 578 43.45 -2.05 -19.77
CA ILE A 578 43.62 -0.81 -20.55
C ILE A 578 43.91 0.39 -19.66
N GLY A 579 44.44 1.48 -20.24
CA GLY A 579 44.68 2.74 -19.53
C GLY A 579 45.65 2.59 -18.36
N ASP A 580 45.26 3.09 -17.18
CA ASP A 580 46.02 2.97 -15.93
C ASP A 580 45.70 1.66 -15.17
N GLY A 581 44.86 0.79 -15.75
CA GLY A 581 44.37 -0.42 -15.10
C GLY A 581 45.42 -1.53 -14.98
N TYR A 582 45.13 -2.48 -14.10
CA TYR A 582 45.94 -3.69 -13.93
C TYR A 582 45.09 -4.89 -13.53
N LEU A 583 45.57 -6.09 -13.84
CA LEU A 583 45.00 -7.35 -13.33
C LEU A 583 46.00 -8.03 -12.39
N ASN A 584 45.63 -8.09 -11.12
CA ASN A 584 46.37 -8.75 -10.06
C ASN A 584 45.62 -10.03 -9.63
N ALA A 585 45.91 -11.16 -10.29
CA ALA A 585 45.34 -12.47 -9.98
C ALA A 585 46.42 -13.37 -9.38
N GLN A 586 46.44 -13.45 -8.05
CA GLN A 586 47.42 -14.25 -7.31
C GLN A 586 46.70 -15.32 -6.48
N GLY A 587 46.69 -16.55 -6.99
CA GLY A 587 46.22 -17.74 -6.27
C GLY A 587 47.27 -18.34 -5.35
N SER A 588 46.93 -19.50 -4.77
CA SER A 588 47.85 -20.37 -4.03
C SER A 588 47.86 -21.77 -4.63
N ASP A 589 48.76 -22.64 -4.16
CA ASP A 589 48.83 -24.04 -4.61
C ASP A 589 47.50 -24.79 -4.40
N ASN A 590 46.79 -24.47 -3.31
CA ASN A 590 45.51 -25.10 -2.95
C ASN A 590 44.30 -24.37 -3.55
N LEU A 591 44.41 -23.06 -3.81
CA LEU A 591 43.32 -22.22 -4.29
C LEU A 591 43.78 -21.44 -5.51
N LYS A 592 43.97 -22.17 -6.62
CA LYS A 592 44.30 -21.57 -7.92
C LYS A 592 43.14 -20.71 -8.42
N ILE A 593 43.47 -19.61 -9.11
CA ILE A 593 42.47 -18.81 -9.83
C ILE A 593 42.28 -19.40 -11.22
N VAL A 594 41.04 -19.59 -11.66
CA VAL A 594 40.74 -20.26 -12.93
C VAL A 594 40.08 -19.28 -13.90
N PHE A 595 40.59 -19.19 -15.12
CA PHE A 595 40.00 -18.53 -16.27
C PHE A 595 39.80 -19.57 -17.37
N THR A 596 38.56 -19.88 -17.72
CA THR A 596 38.26 -20.98 -18.65
C THR A 596 37.06 -20.66 -19.55
N GLY A 597 36.90 -21.37 -20.66
CA GLY A 597 35.67 -21.29 -21.46
C GLY A 597 34.48 -21.88 -20.70
N ALA A 598 33.27 -21.34 -20.93
CA ALA A 598 32.03 -21.96 -20.46
C ALA A 598 31.76 -23.31 -21.16
N ASN A 599 32.43 -23.54 -22.29
CA ASN A 599 32.55 -24.82 -22.98
C ASN A 599 34.03 -25.14 -23.18
N GLU A 600 34.39 -26.41 -23.05
CA GLU A 600 35.75 -26.96 -23.16
C GLU A 600 36.17 -27.16 -24.63
N THR A 601 36.03 -26.11 -25.44
CA THR A 601 36.46 -26.09 -26.84
C THR A 601 37.70 -25.20 -26.98
N LYS A 602 38.74 -25.65 -27.67
CA LYS A 602 39.93 -24.80 -27.92
C LYS A 602 39.50 -23.52 -28.64
N GLY A 603 39.99 -22.36 -28.17
CA GLY A 603 39.61 -21.08 -28.75
C GLY A 603 38.14 -20.72 -28.53
N PHE A 604 37.51 -21.19 -27.44
CA PHE A 604 36.11 -20.84 -27.14
C PHE A 604 35.97 -19.34 -26.82
N TRP A 605 36.96 -18.75 -26.16
CA TRP A 605 36.96 -17.35 -25.75
C TRP A 605 38.27 -16.66 -26.15
N ASN A 606 38.29 -15.31 -26.10
CA ASN A 606 39.35 -14.51 -26.72
C ASN A 606 40.68 -14.50 -25.94
N GLY A 607 40.68 -14.92 -24.68
CA GLY A 607 41.86 -14.79 -23.82
C GLY A 607 41.92 -13.46 -23.05
N ILE A 608 43.08 -13.20 -22.47
CA ILE A 608 43.37 -12.02 -21.65
C ILE A 608 44.36 -11.12 -22.38
N HIS A 609 44.00 -9.84 -22.53
CA HIS A 609 44.82 -8.86 -23.24
C HIS A 609 45.35 -7.81 -22.27
N PHE A 610 46.67 -7.72 -22.16
CA PHE A 610 47.37 -6.67 -21.42
C PHE A 610 47.80 -5.57 -22.37
N ARG A 611 47.24 -4.36 -22.19
CA ARG A 611 47.59 -3.13 -22.91
C ARG A 611 48.10 -2.03 -21.97
N THR A 612 48.63 -2.42 -20.81
CA THR A 612 49.11 -1.50 -19.76
C THR A 612 50.48 -1.93 -19.25
N ASN A 613 51.32 -0.95 -18.93
CA ASN A 613 52.69 -1.17 -18.43
C ASN A 613 52.77 -1.26 -16.90
N SER A 614 51.68 -1.68 -16.24
CA SER A 614 51.63 -1.71 -14.78
C SER A 614 52.44 -2.88 -14.21
N ASP A 615 53.25 -2.61 -13.18
CA ASP A 615 53.94 -3.63 -12.40
C ASP A 615 52.98 -4.54 -11.61
N LEU A 616 51.73 -4.10 -11.46
CA LEU A 616 50.68 -4.84 -10.77
C LEU A 616 49.93 -5.83 -11.68
N ASN A 617 50.28 -5.90 -12.97
CA ASN A 617 49.85 -6.98 -13.84
C ASN A 617 50.53 -8.29 -13.44
N VAL A 618 49.85 -9.08 -12.63
CA VAL A 618 50.37 -10.32 -12.06
C VAL A 618 49.38 -11.45 -12.28
N LEU A 619 49.86 -12.54 -12.88
CA LEU A 619 49.17 -13.82 -12.94
C LEU A 619 50.02 -14.86 -12.20
N ARG A 620 49.60 -15.25 -10.99
CA ARG A 620 50.32 -16.24 -10.19
C ARG A 620 49.40 -17.36 -9.74
N ASN A 621 49.83 -18.61 -9.84
CA ASN A 621 49.02 -19.78 -9.49
C ASN A 621 47.64 -19.75 -10.18
N THR A 622 47.64 -19.40 -11.46
CA THR A 622 46.42 -19.31 -12.27
C THR A 622 46.32 -20.48 -13.25
N LYS A 623 45.11 -20.81 -13.67
CA LYS A 623 44.84 -21.70 -14.81
C LYS A 623 44.12 -20.91 -15.89
N ILE A 624 44.69 -20.85 -17.09
CA ILE A 624 44.08 -20.23 -18.27
C ILE A 624 43.82 -21.35 -19.28
N GLN A 625 42.56 -21.64 -19.57
CA GLN A 625 42.17 -22.80 -20.36
C GLN A 625 41.19 -22.46 -21.49
N PHE A 626 41.27 -23.18 -22.62
CA PHE A 626 40.31 -23.09 -23.72
C PHE A 626 40.18 -21.70 -24.39
N ALA A 627 41.23 -20.88 -24.26
CA ALA A 627 41.28 -19.53 -24.78
C ALA A 627 41.84 -19.49 -26.22
N GLY A 628 41.91 -18.29 -26.81
CA GLY A 628 42.60 -18.04 -28.08
C GLY A 628 41.73 -18.02 -29.33
N LYS A 629 40.50 -17.50 -29.25
CA LYS A 629 39.59 -17.43 -30.40
C LYS A 629 40.00 -16.45 -31.50
N ASN A 630 40.29 -15.20 -31.13
CA ASN A 630 40.41 -14.10 -32.08
C ASN A 630 41.86 -13.92 -32.53
N GLU A 631 42.06 -13.81 -33.84
CA GLU A 631 43.29 -13.28 -34.45
C GLU A 631 43.27 -11.74 -34.37
N LEU A 632 44.40 -11.15 -34.00
CA LEU A 632 44.63 -9.72 -34.18
C LEU A 632 45.32 -9.52 -35.54
N PRO A 633 45.07 -8.43 -36.29
CA PRO A 633 45.72 -8.22 -37.58
C PRO A 633 47.26 -8.31 -37.48
N GLY A 634 47.86 -9.27 -38.18
CA GLY A 634 49.31 -9.52 -38.16
C GLY A 634 49.84 -10.29 -36.94
N VAL A 635 48.97 -10.74 -36.05
CA VAL A 635 49.35 -11.40 -34.79
C VAL A 635 48.52 -12.68 -34.61
N PRO A 636 49.16 -13.85 -34.41
CA PRO A 636 48.45 -15.12 -34.30
C PRO A 636 47.55 -15.17 -33.06
N THR A 637 46.57 -16.08 -33.07
CA THR A 637 45.72 -16.36 -31.91
C THR A 637 46.54 -16.75 -30.68
N ALA A 638 46.09 -16.33 -29.49
CA ALA A 638 46.71 -16.74 -28.24
C ALA A 638 45.79 -16.67 -27.02
N SER A 639 46.15 -17.42 -25.98
CA SER A 639 45.44 -17.37 -24.68
C SER A 639 45.70 -16.07 -23.92
N ILE A 640 46.91 -15.52 -24.04
CA ILE A 640 47.33 -14.29 -23.41
C ILE A 640 48.06 -13.41 -24.43
N TYR A 641 47.66 -12.14 -24.51
CA TYR A 641 48.33 -11.12 -25.30
C TYR A 641 48.99 -10.09 -24.41
N VAL A 642 50.27 -9.84 -24.62
CA VAL A 642 51.04 -8.78 -23.96
C VAL A 642 51.59 -7.84 -25.03
N GLY A 643 51.00 -6.66 -25.18
CA GLY A 643 51.43 -5.67 -26.16
C GLY A 643 50.55 -5.58 -27.40
N GLY A 644 51.18 -5.61 -28.58
CA GLY A 644 50.65 -5.06 -29.83
C GLY A 644 51.12 -3.61 -29.97
N ASN A 645 50.20 -2.67 -30.24
CA ASN A 645 50.51 -1.24 -30.33
C ASN A 645 50.65 -0.51 -28.96
N TYR A 646 50.78 -1.25 -27.85
CA TYR A 646 50.72 -0.69 -26.49
C TYR A 646 51.91 -1.12 -25.65
N VAL A 647 52.54 -0.18 -24.93
CA VAL A 647 53.54 -0.49 -23.90
C VAL A 647 52.86 -1.29 -22.80
N SER A 648 53.25 -2.55 -22.65
CA SER A 648 52.53 -3.53 -21.85
C SER A 648 53.49 -4.37 -21.02
N LYS A 649 53.07 -4.72 -19.80
CA LYS A 649 53.86 -5.55 -18.89
C LYS A 649 53.00 -6.62 -18.25
N LEU A 650 53.57 -7.82 -18.08
CA LEU A 650 52.98 -8.92 -17.34
C LEU A 650 54.05 -9.64 -16.50
N ASN A 651 53.76 -9.96 -15.25
CA ASN A 651 54.49 -10.95 -14.49
C ASN A 651 53.63 -12.22 -14.34
N ILE A 652 54.11 -13.36 -14.85
CA ILE A 652 53.40 -14.63 -14.77
C ILE A 652 54.30 -15.75 -14.24
N ASN A 653 53.84 -16.43 -13.19
CA ASN A 653 54.59 -17.52 -12.55
C ASN A 653 53.66 -18.57 -11.90
N GLN A 654 54.12 -19.82 -11.84
CA GLN A 654 53.40 -20.96 -11.24
C GLN A 654 52.00 -21.18 -11.85
N SER A 655 51.78 -20.73 -13.07
CA SER A 655 50.50 -20.82 -13.77
C SER A 655 50.50 -21.89 -14.85
N THR A 656 49.31 -22.35 -15.22
CA THR A 656 49.09 -23.31 -16.30
C THR A 656 48.31 -22.63 -17.42
N ILE A 657 48.81 -22.72 -18.66
CA ILE A 657 48.12 -22.28 -19.88
C ILE A 657 47.88 -23.53 -20.74
N ALA A 658 46.61 -23.90 -20.92
CA ALA A 658 46.28 -25.20 -21.49
C ALA A 658 45.10 -25.17 -22.48
N HIS A 659 45.10 -26.12 -23.42
CA HIS A 659 44.00 -26.37 -24.36
C HIS A 659 43.55 -25.13 -25.15
N GLY A 660 44.46 -24.18 -25.39
CA GLY A 660 44.18 -22.98 -26.16
C GLY A 660 44.27 -23.22 -27.67
N GLU A 661 43.48 -22.47 -28.45
CA GLU A 661 43.70 -22.30 -29.88
C GLU A 661 44.78 -21.22 -30.06
N GLY A 662 45.77 -21.48 -30.89
CA GLY A 662 46.91 -20.60 -31.09
C GLY A 662 48.07 -20.85 -30.12
N PHE A 663 48.79 -19.77 -29.80
CA PHE A 663 49.89 -19.79 -28.86
C PHE A 663 49.41 -19.66 -27.40
N GLY A 664 50.23 -20.09 -26.44
CA GLY A 664 49.98 -19.82 -25.03
C GLY A 664 50.05 -18.32 -24.73
N ILE A 665 51.18 -17.70 -25.10
CA ILE A 665 51.44 -16.26 -24.88
C ILE A 665 51.97 -15.64 -26.17
N VAL A 666 51.40 -14.50 -26.55
CA VAL A 666 51.92 -13.61 -27.59
C VAL A 666 52.50 -12.35 -26.96
N ILE A 667 53.72 -11.99 -27.37
CA ILE A 667 54.45 -10.81 -26.90
C ILE A 667 54.80 -9.93 -28.10
N GLY A 668 54.37 -8.66 -28.12
CA GLY A 668 54.86 -7.68 -29.09
C GLY A 668 56.27 -7.23 -28.72
N THR A 669 57.30 -7.57 -29.50
CA THR A 669 58.72 -7.49 -29.07
C THR A 669 59.21 -6.07 -28.78
N ASN A 670 58.61 -5.05 -29.38
CA ASN A 670 58.99 -3.65 -29.15
C ASN A 670 58.25 -2.98 -27.99
N LEU A 671 57.12 -3.53 -27.54
CA LEU A 671 56.22 -2.85 -26.60
C LEU A 671 55.75 -3.74 -25.43
N GLY A 672 55.95 -5.05 -25.48
CA GLY A 672 55.56 -6.01 -24.44
C GLY A 672 56.75 -6.49 -23.61
N THR A 673 56.64 -6.45 -22.28
CA THR A 673 57.63 -6.99 -21.34
C THR A 673 57.02 -8.08 -20.45
N ILE A 674 57.72 -9.20 -20.30
CA ILE A 674 57.37 -10.30 -19.41
C ILE A 674 58.57 -10.73 -18.54
N ASN A 675 58.36 -11.33 -17.36
CA ASN A 675 59.44 -11.83 -16.52
C ASN A 675 60.29 -12.88 -17.25
N SER A 676 61.61 -12.87 -17.06
CA SER A 676 62.57 -13.63 -17.88
C SER A 676 62.43 -15.16 -17.80
N ASP A 677 61.91 -15.66 -16.68
CA ASP A 677 61.74 -17.08 -16.39
C ASP A 677 60.36 -17.62 -16.76
N PHE A 678 59.49 -16.83 -17.40
CA PHE A 678 58.09 -17.17 -17.65
C PHE A 678 57.88 -18.49 -18.41
N GLU A 679 58.80 -18.89 -19.31
CA GLU A 679 58.71 -20.18 -20.02
C GLU A 679 58.96 -21.37 -19.08
N THR A 680 59.86 -21.21 -18.11
CA THR A 680 60.24 -22.27 -17.15
C THR A 680 59.43 -22.23 -15.85
N ALA A 681 58.86 -21.08 -15.50
CA ALA A 681 58.09 -20.86 -14.29
C ALA A 681 56.62 -21.28 -14.44
N ASN A 682 56.17 -21.61 -15.64
CA ASN A 682 54.78 -21.93 -15.96
C ASN A 682 54.67 -23.26 -16.74
N GLN A 683 53.48 -23.83 -16.75
CA GLN A 683 53.15 -25.06 -17.48
C GLN A 683 52.35 -24.72 -18.74
N PHE A 684 52.74 -25.30 -19.87
CA PHE A 684 52.07 -25.15 -21.16
C PHE A 684 51.63 -26.52 -21.67
N GLU A 685 50.34 -26.67 -21.99
CA GLU A 685 49.76 -27.98 -22.32
C GLU A 685 48.81 -27.87 -23.51
N ASP A 686 48.97 -28.71 -24.53
CA ASP A 686 47.96 -28.91 -25.59
C ASP A 686 47.53 -27.63 -26.36
N LEU A 687 48.49 -26.77 -26.69
CA LEU A 687 48.30 -25.53 -27.48
C LEU A 687 48.49 -25.81 -28.98
N THR A 688 47.68 -25.20 -29.87
CA THR A 688 47.71 -25.57 -31.30
C THR A 688 48.89 -25.02 -32.10
N LEU A 689 49.46 -23.87 -31.72
CA LEU A 689 50.61 -23.26 -32.44
C LEU A 689 51.92 -23.26 -31.63
N GLY A 690 51.86 -23.44 -30.31
CA GLY A 690 53.04 -23.53 -29.45
C GLY A 690 52.93 -22.71 -28.16
N ASN A 691 54.00 -22.71 -27.36
CA ASN A 691 53.96 -22.05 -26.04
C ASN A 691 53.98 -20.53 -26.15
N VAL A 692 54.87 -19.98 -26.98
CA VAL A 692 55.16 -18.55 -27.05
C VAL A 692 55.37 -18.11 -28.49
N TYR A 693 54.80 -16.96 -28.85
CA TYR A 693 55.13 -16.22 -30.07
C TYR A 693 55.61 -14.82 -29.74
N LYS A 694 56.72 -14.41 -30.35
CA LYS A 694 57.30 -13.08 -30.24
C LYS A 694 57.09 -12.37 -31.57
N SER A 695 56.22 -11.37 -31.59
CA SER A 695 55.88 -10.59 -32.79
C SER A 695 56.93 -9.50 -33.01
N ASP A 696 57.53 -9.43 -34.20
CA ASP A 696 58.43 -8.35 -34.62
C ASP A 696 57.71 -7.03 -34.97
N ILE A 697 56.36 -7.08 -34.99
CA ILE A 697 55.47 -5.95 -35.27
C ILE A 697 55.22 -5.14 -34.01
#